data_AF-A0A445GIA9-F1
#
_entry.id   AF-A0A445GIA9-F1
#
_cell.length_a   1.000
_cell.length_b   1.000
_cell.length_c   1.000
_cell.angle_alpha   90.00
_cell.angle_beta   90.00
_cell.angle_gamma   90.00
#
_symmetry.space_group_name_H-M   'P 1'
#
loop_
_entity.id
_entity.type
_entity.pdbx_description
1 polymer ?
#
loop_
_entity_poly.entity_id
_entity_poly.type
_entity_poly.pdbx_seq_one_letter_code
_entity_poly.pdbx_strand_id
1 'polypeptide(L)'
;MKMRKVFFLILLVASKIMNWQRFKIYFMLIMMKYDIGVLVEKSLINIHRSWYDKEVMRLHDLIEDVGKEIVRRESPKEPGKRSRLWSHEDIKEVLQEKKGTGKIEIICMNFSSFGKEVEWDGDALKKMENLKTLIIKSACFSKGPKHLPNSLRVLEWWRCPSQDLPHNFNPKQLAICKLPHSNFTSLGLAPLFDKSVVNLTSLILDECDSLTEIPDVSCLSKLEKLSFKDCRNLFTIHPSVGLLEKLKILDAKGCRKLESFPPLKLTSLEWLKLSYCVNLESIPECIEECRFLTTLIVDGCARLQEIRGIPPNLKKFSATGCPALTSSSISMFLNQELHEARDIYVNLPRVKIPKWFECQSRGESIVFWFRNKFPAIIVCIDTEFCFDELAVNVFINDEDESNHVSLDVTECCMGPSTAVFRLKMEDYLDEELLKNEWNRAEIGCEYLWDEYAIHVLKEQSSMEDIRFTKKRLRVWKKQRRRCPSQDSSFTSVGLDPFYEKTLVNLTSLILDECDSLTEIPDVSCLSNLENLSFSECLNLFRIHHSVGLLGKLKILNAEGCPELKSFPPLKLTSLESLDLSYCSSLESFPEILGKMENITELDLSECPITKLPPSFRNLTRLQELELDHGPESADQLMDFDAATLISNICMMPELYDISARRLQWRLLPDDALKLTSVVCSSVHSLTLELSDELLPLFLSWFVNVENLRLEGSKCTVIPECIKECRFLSILILSGCDRLQEIRGIPPNLERFAATESPDLTSSSISMLLNQELHEAGHTDFSLPILKIPEWFECQSRGPSIFFWFRNEFPAITFCIVKSHFEAYSSDSLVLSVIINKKHEHKHDRFHDGCFSKTPSTSIFRLQMKDNLDEEISKSEWNHAEIVCNLSWDECGIHVLKEQSSMEDIRFTDPFRKRKNCCSEEVAVGGKKQRLVGSEVVETKFVEQQQHMGFLSHVWNWTLSLVMSRRSGNQ
;
A
#
# COMPACT_ATOMS: atom_id res chain seq x y z
N MET A 1 34.74 31.14 9.30
CA MET A 1 35.76 30.06 9.21
C MET A 1 35.29 28.70 9.77
N LYS A 2 34.46 28.65 10.83
CA LYS A 2 33.86 27.40 11.35
C LYS A 2 32.78 26.78 10.42
N MET A 3 31.96 27.58 9.72
CA MET A 3 31.00 27.07 8.72
C MET A 3 31.65 26.42 7.50
N ARG A 4 32.83 26.89 7.04
CA ARG A 4 33.56 26.22 5.95
C ARG A 4 34.08 24.85 6.36
N LYS A 5 34.44 24.64 7.63
CA LYS A 5 34.85 23.31 8.13
C LYS A 5 33.67 22.37 8.27
N VAL A 6 32.50 22.85 8.69
CA VAL A 6 31.25 22.06 8.72
C VAL A 6 30.78 21.72 7.31
N PHE A 7 30.86 22.65 6.36
CA PHE A 7 30.52 22.42 4.95
C PHE A 7 31.48 21.44 4.27
N PHE A 8 32.79 21.51 4.59
CA PHE A 8 33.78 20.54 4.12
C PHE A 8 33.61 19.16 4.78
N LEU A 9 33.19 19.12 6.06
CA LEU A 9 32.83 17.88 6.74
C LEU A 9 31.58 17.26 6.12
N ILE A 10 30.55 18.06 5.79
CA ILE A 10 29.33 17.63 5.11
C ILE A 10 29.64 17.14 3.69
N LEU A 11 30.58 17.76 2.96
CA LEU A 11 31.03 17.30 1.64
C LEU A 11 31.90 16.03 1.70
N LEU A 12 32.77 15.89 2.71
CA LEU A 12 33.53 14.66 2.98
C LEU A 12 32.64 13.52 3.46
N VAL A 13 31.61 13.86 4.22
CA VAL A 13 30.57 12.94 4.70
C VAL A 13 29.66 12.59 3.53
N ALA A 14 29.25 13.49 2.64
CA ALA A 14 28.50 13.17 1.43
C ALA A 14 29.31 12.30 0.45
N SER A 15 30.63 12.54 0.30
CA SER A 15 31.49 11.70 -0.54
C SER A 15 31.77 10.31 0.08
N LYS A 16 31.66 10.16 1.40
CA LYS A 16 31.72 8.87 2.13
C LYS A 16 30.36 8.19 2.28
N ILE A 17 29.27 8.95 2.38
CA ILE A 17 27.88 8.49 2.45
C ILE A 17 27.49 7.88 1.11
N MET A 18 27.97 8.41 -0.02
CA MET A 18 27.81 7.82 -1.36
C MET A 18 28.59 6.49 -1.55
N ASN A 19 29.17 5.94 -0.49
CA ASN A 19 29.83 4.64 -0.41
C ASN A 19 29.02 3.76 0.58
N TRP A 20 27.75 3.48 0.26
CA TRP A 20 26.85 2.70 1.13
C TRP A 20 27.35 1.25 1.28
N GLN A 21 27.91 0.91 2.45
CA GLN A 21 27.77 -0.43 3.01
C GLN A 21 26.34 -0.59 3.55
N ARG A 22 25.43 -1.10 2.71
CA ARG A 22 24.19 -1.73 3.20
C ARG A 22 24.51 -3.18 3.56
N PHE A 23 25.27 -3.37 4.63
CA PHE A 23 25.56 -4.68 5.23
C PHE A 23 25.94 -4.51 6.71
N LYS A 24 24.93 -4.26 7.56
CA LYS A 24 24.96 -4.56 9.01
C LYS A 24 23.59 -4.46 9.70
N ILE A 25 22.49 -4.62 8.98
CA ILE A 25 21.16 -4.84 9.56
C ILE A 25 21.04 -6.37 9.75
N TYR A 26 21.78 -6.94 10.69
CA TYR A 26 21.14 -7.59 11.84
C TYR A 26 22.02 -7.66 13.11
N PHE A 27 23.17 -6.97 13.13
CA PHE A 27 24.10 -6.98 14.28
C PHE A 27 24.48 -5.57 14.76
N MET A 28 23.80 -4.51 14.30
CA MET A 28 24.03 -3.12 14.72
C MET A 28 22.88 -2.50 15.52
N LEU A 29 21.93 -3.29 16.02
CA LEU A 29 20.84 -2.78 16.85
C LEU A 29 21.23 -2.45 18.30
N ILE A 30 22.49 -2.67 18.71
CA ILE A 30 22.96 -2.31 20.07
C ILE A 30 24.08 -1.26 20.09
N MET A 31 24.71 -0.90 18.94
CA MET A 31 25.92 -0.06 18.96
C MET A 31 25.92 1.22 18.09
N MET A 32 24.82 1.63 17.45
CA MET A 32 24.81 2.89 16.66
C MET A 32 23.55 3.76 16.84
N LYS A 33 23.00 3.86 18.07
CA LYS A 33 21.90 4.80 18.35
C LYS A 33 22.31 6.28 18.28
N TYR A 34 23.60 6.62 18.36
CA TYR A 34 24.04 8.02 18.49
C TYR A 34 24.34 8.73 17.15
N ASP A 35 24.93 8.08 16.15
CA ASP A 35 25.35 8.79 14.92
C ASP A 35 24.22 8.95 13.88
N ILE A 36 23.28 8.01 13.82
CA ILE A 36 22.10 8.09 12.93
C ILE A 36 21.05 9.02 13.54
N GLY A 37 20.93 9.04 14.88
CA GLY A 37 20.05 9.95 15.60
C GLY A 37 20.32 11.42 15.24
N VAL A 38 21.59 11.82 15.15
CA VAL A 38 21.97 13.19 14.74
C VAL A 38 21.57 13.52 13.30
N LEU A 39 21.55 12.53 12.40
CA LEU A 39 21.14 12.74 11.00
C LEU A 39 19.62 12.80 10.85
N VAL A 40 18.88 12.03 11.66
CA VAL A 40 17.41 12.09 11.76
C VAL A 40 16.95 13.38 12.45
N GLU A 41 17.60 13.78 13.55
CA GLU A 41 17.36 15.06 14.25
C GLU A 41 17.62 16.29 13.36
N LYS A 42 18.53 16.16 12.39
CA LYS A 42 18.81 17.21 11.39
C LYS A 42 17.96 17.06 10.13
N SER A 43 17.02 16.12 10.10
CA SER A 43 16.15 15.79 8.97
C SER A 43 16.90 15.45 7.67
N LEU A 44 18.16 15.01 7.76
CA LEU A 44 18.97 14.66 6.58
C LEU A 44 18.64 13.24 6.08
N ILE A 45 18.08 12.40 6.94
CA ILE A 45 17.59 11.05 6.66
C ILE A 45 16.23 10.87 7.37
N ASN A 46 15.25 10.30 6.67
CA ASN A 46 13.95 9.92 7.21
C ASN A 46 13.85 8.38 7.29
N ILE A 47 13.30 7.86 8.38
CA ILE A 47 13.11 6.42 8.59
C ILE A 47 11.62 6.16 8.69
N HIS A 48 11.03 5.57 7.64
CA HIS A 48 9.64 5.16 7.67
C HIS A 48 9.52 3.69 8.07
N ARG A 49 8.57 3.40 8.97
CA ARG A 49 8.08 2.04 9.22
C ARG A 49 6.83 1.82 8.36
N SER A 50 6.75 0.66 7.73
CA SER A 50 5.58 0.15 7.01
C SER A 50 5.23 -1.21 7.60
N TRP A 51 3.94 -1.52 7.67
CA TRP A 51 3.40 -2.76 8.26
C TRP A 51 3.66 -4.01 7.40
N TYR A 52 4.24 -3.87 6.21
CA TYR A 52 4.72 -4.99 5.39
C TYR A 52 6.22 -4.83 5.07
N ASP A 53 7.06 -5.15 6.06
CA ASP A 53 8.49 -5.49 5.98
C ASP A 53 9.45 -4.58 5.16
N LYS A 54 9.98 -3.54 5.83
CA LYS A 54 11.40 -3.06 5.86
C LYS A 54 11.47 -1.62 6.39
N GLU A 55 12.41 -1.33 7.28
CA GLU A 55 12.80 0.05 7.58
C GLU A 55 13.32 0.72 6.29
N VAL A 56 12.52 1.62 5.71
CA VAL A 56 12.94 2.38 4.54
C VAL A 56 13.60 3.65 5.03
N MET A 57 14.94 3.64 5.04
CA MET A 57 15.75 4.86 5.16
C MET A 57 15.69 5.62 3.83
N ARG A 58 15.06 6.79 3.84
CA ARG A 58 15.08 7.77 2.74
C ARG A 58 16.07 8.88 3.08
N LEU A 59 16.96 9.22 2.16
CA LEU A 59 17.76 10.43 2.29
C LEU A 59 16.85 11.62 2.00
N HIS A 60 17.12 12.79 2.59
CA HIS A 60 16.39 14.00 2.21
C HIS A 60 16.62 14.32 0.72
N ASP A 61 15.55 14.59 -0.03
CA ASP A 61 15.55 14.71 -1.49
C ASP A 61 16.62 15.68 -2.02
N LEU A 62 16.77 16.85 -1.37
CA LEU A 62 17.83 17.83 -1.69
C LEU A 62 19.27 17.28 -1.64
N ILE A 63 19.61 16.38 -0.70
CA ILE A 63 20.96 15.82 -0.60
C ILE A 63 21.16 14.78 -1.70
N GLU A 64 20.11 14.02 -1.99
CA GLU A 64 20.09 13.08 -3.09
C GLU A 64 20.28 13.82 -4.42
N ASP A 65 19.56 14.91 -4.64
CA ASP A 65 19.62 15.74 -5.83
C ASP A 65 20.97 16.43 -6.00
N VAL A 66 21.56 16.95 -4.92
CA VAL A 66 22.93 17.50 -4.95
C VAL A 66 23.94 16.41 -5.29
N GLY A 67 23.78 15.21 -4.73
CA GLY A 67 24.61 14.05 -5.07
C GLY A 67 24.49 13.65 -6.55
N LYS A 68 23.27 13.71 -7.09
CA LYS A 68 22.98 13.43 -8.50
C LYS A 68 23.60 14.48 -9.41
N GLU A 69 23.48 15.76 -9.06
CA GLU A 69 24.00 16.87 -9.84
C GLU A 69 25.53 16.90 -9.88
N ILE A 70 26.21 16.55 -8.78
CA ILE A 70 27.68 16.46 -8.75
C ILE A 70 28.19 15.47 -9.80
N VAL A 71 27.57 14.30 -9.92
CA VAL A 71 27.97 13.29 -10.92
C VAL A 71 27.54 13.69 -12.32
N ARG A 72 26.39 14.35 -12.48
CA ARG A 72 25.98 14.92 -13.77
C ARG A 72 27.02 15.90 -14.30
N ARG A 73 27.61 16.72 -13.43
CA ARG A 73 28.67 17.69 -13.78
C ARG A 73 29.99 17.05 -14.21
N GLU A 74 30.26 15.79 -13.86
CA GLU A 74 31.45 15.07 -14.36
C GLU A 74 31.42 14.93 -15.90
N SER A 75 30.22 14.79 -16.46
CA SER A 75 29.99 14.75 -17.90
C SER A 75 28.52 15.11 -18.21
N PRO A 76 28.22 16.40 -18.43
CA PRO A 76 26.83 16.85 -18.56
C PRO A 76 26.10 16.24 -19.75
N LYS A 77 26.79 16.06 -20.88
CA LYS A 77 26.19 15.65 -22.16
C LYS A 77 26.39 14.17 -22.52
N GLU A 78 27.32 13.48 -21.87
CA GLU A 78 27.67 12.11 -22.20
C GLU A 78 27.57 11.25 -20.94
N PRO A 79 26.39 10.64 -20.66
CA PRO A 79 26.19 9.84 -19.45
C PRO A 79 27.20 8.69 -19.35
N GLY A 80 27.62 8.13 -20.48
CA GLY A 80 28.63 7.07 -20.56
C GLY A 80 30.01 7.41 -19.94
N LYS A 81 30.30 8.71 -19.71
CA LYS A 81 31.55 9.20 -19.10
C LYS A 81 31.40 9.62 -17.63
N ARG A 82 30.23 9.45 -17.02
CA ARG A 82 29.99 9.72 -15.60
C ARG A 82 30.45 8.54 -14.73
N SER A 83 30.78 8.80 -13.47
CA SER A 83 31.19 7.77 -12.50
C SER A 83 30.02 6.91 -12.01
N ARG A 84 28.80 7.43 -12.03
CA ARG A 84 27.61 6.75 -11.53
C ARG A 84 26.41 7.03 -12.43
N LEU A 85 25.54 6.03 -12.58
CA LEU A 85 24.30 6.12 -13.34
C LEU A 85 23.13 5.63 -12.48
N TRP A 86 22.07 6.44 -12.44
CA TRP A 86 20.81 6.17 -11.72
C TRP A 86 19.57 6.55 -12.50
N SER A 87 19.64 7.43 -13.51
CA SER A 87 18.49 7.73 -14.38
C SER A 87 18.25 6.54 -15.31
N HIS A 88 16.99 6.17 -15.46
CA HIS A 88 16.56 5.08 -16.32
C HIS A 88 16.97 5.35 -17.79
N GLU A 89 16.77 6.58 -18.24
CA GLU A 89 17.04 7.07 -19.60
C GLU A 89 18.54 7.06 -19.88
N ASP A 90 19.35 7.59 -18.96
CA ASP A 90 20.81 7.59 -19.08
C ASP A 90 21.36 6.16 -19.13
N ILE A 91 20.88 5.26 -18.24
CA ILE A 91 21.32 3.86 -18.22
C ILE A 91 20.89 3.16 -19.50
N LYS A 92 19.65 3.37 -19.95
CA LYS A 92 19.12 2.79 -21.19
C LYS A 92 19.93 3.27 -22.39
N GLU A 93 20.17 4.56 -22.56
CA GLU A 93 21.03 5.10 -23.63
C GLU A 93 22.43 4.47 -23.60
N VAL A 94 23.04 4.42 -22.41
CA VAL A 94 24.39 3.90 -22.22
C VAL A 94 24.49 2.41 -22.56
N LEU A 95 23.49 1.61 -22.19
CA LEU A 95 23.44 0.17 -22.43
C LEU A 95 23.04 -0.16 -23.87
N GLN A 96 22.00 0.47 -24.42
CA GLN A 96 21.50 0.20 -25.77
C GLN A 96 22.50 0.66 -26.84
N GLU A 97 23.10 1.84 -26.68
CA GLU A 97 24.03 2.39 -27.67
C GLU A 97 25.50 2.02 -27.40
N LYS A 98 25.78 1.23 -26.36
CA LYS A 98 27.14 0.81 -25.95
C LYS A 98 28.10 1.99 -25.75
N LYS A 99 27.58 3.09 -25.22
CA LYS A 99 28.30 4.34 -24.90
C LYS A 99 29.08 4.27 -23.58
N GLY A 100 28.88 3.21 -22.82
CA GLY A 100 29.58 2.98 -21.55
C GLY A 100 31.10 3.05 -21.68
N THR A 101 31.74 3.71 -20.73
CA THR A 101 33.21 3.81 -20.64
C THR A 101 33.71 3.24 -19.33
N GLY A 102 35.03 3.03 -19.23
CA GLY A 102 35.69 2.63 -17.99
C GLY A 102 35.63 3.69 -16.88
N LYS A 103 34.98 4.85 -17.07
CA LYS A 103 34.73 5.79 -15.97
C LYS A 103 33.59 5.35 -15.06
N ILE A 104 32.62 4.58 -15.58
CA ILE A 104 31.44 4.17 -14.83
C ILE A 104 31.86 3.15 -13.76
N GLU A 105 31.56 3.48 -12.51
CA GLU A 105 31.81 2.63 -11.35
C GLU A 105 30.51 2.05 -10.76
N ILE A 106 29.37 2.73 -10.91
CA ILE A 106 28.08 2.30 -10.33
C ILE A 106 26.96 2.46 -11.35
N ILE A 107 26.13 1.43 -11.49
CA ILE A 107 24.84 1.46 -12.19
C ILE A 107 23.77 0.97 -11.21
N CYS A 108 22.73 1.78 -11.00
CA CYS A 108 21.60 1.44 -10.14
C CYS A 108 20.28 1.73 -10.86
N MET A 109 19.46 0.70 -11.06
CA MET A 109 18.17 0.76 -11.72
C MET A 109 17.13 0.13 -10.79
N ASN A 110 16.48 0.98 -9.98
CA ASN A 110 15.56 0.59 -8.92
C ASN A 110 14.41 1.62 -8.85
N PHE A 111 13.28 1.30 -9.49
CA PHE A 111 12.14 2.20 -9.66
C PHE A 111 10.81 1.53 -9.29
N SER A 112 9.80 2.32 -9.01
CA SER A 112 8.48 1.87 -8.54
C SER A 112 7.66 1.11 -9.60
N SER A 113 7.94 1.30 -10.89
CA SER A 113 7.25 0.61 -11.99
C SER A 113 8.19 -0.23 -12.86
N PHE A 114 7.70 -1.35 -13.37
CA PHE A 114 8.43 -2.18 -14.33
C PHE A 114 8.37 -1.51 -15.71
N GLY A 115 9.50 -0.96 -16.16
CA GLY A 115 9.59 -0.29 -17.46
C GLY A 115 9.53 -1.26 -18.65
N LYS A 116 9.30 -0.70 -19.85
CA LYS A 116 9.42 -1.42 -21.14
C LYS A 116 10.76 -2.14 -21.24
N GLU A 117 10.74 -3.33 -21.85
CA GLU A 117 11.91 -4.18 -22.07
C GLU A 117 13.11 -3.39 -22.62
N VAL A 118 14.26 -3.47 -21.93
CA VAL A 118 15.51 -2.86 -22.39
C VAL A 118 16.10 -3.76 -23.47
N GLU A 119 15.85 -3.38 -24.72
CA GLU A 119 16.45 -4.03 -25.87
C GLU A 119 17.96 -3.77 -25.90
N TRP A 120 18.76 -4.80 -25.72
CA TRP A 120 20.21 -4.72 -25.82
C TRP A 120 20.80 -6.04 -26.31
N ASP A 121 22.09 -6.06 -26.61
CA ASP A 121 22.75 -7.23 -27.17
C ASP A 121 23.62 -8.01 -26.19
N GLY A 122 23.62 -7.61 -24.91
CA GLY A 122 24.37 -8.21 -23.82
C GLY A 122 25.85 -7.83 -23.74
N ASP A 123 26.39 -7.09 -24.72
CA ASP A 123 27.83 -6.74 -24.79
C ASP A 123 28.15 -5.35 -24.24
N ALA A 124 27.14 -4.55 -23.85
CA ALA A 124 27.31 -3.16 -23.46
C ALA A 124 28.22 -2.95 -22.24
N LEU A 125 28.21 -3.90 -21.30
CA LEU A 125 29.04 -3.84 -20.09
C LEU A 125 30.53 -4.09 -20.37
N LYS A 126 30.89 -4.60 -21.54
CA LYS A 126 32.27 -4.98 -21.88
C LYS A 126 33.28 -3.83 -21.76
N LYS A 127 32.87 -2.59 -22.07
CA LYS A 127 33.73 -1.39 -22.01
C LYS A 127 33.82 -0.77 -20.61
N MET A 128 33.00 -1.21 -19.65
CA MET A 128 32.88 -0.63 -18.32
C MET A 128 33.79 -1.36 -17.33
N GLU A 129 35.09 -1.36 -17.61
CA GLU A 129 36.08 -2.20 -16.92
C GLU A 129 36.24 -1.88 -15.43
N ASN A 130 35.81 -0.69 -14.97
CA ASN A 130 35.87 -0.27 -13.56
C ASN A 130 34.51 -0.33 -12.82
N LEU A 131 33.50 -0.96 -13.41
CA LEU A 131 32.19 -1.10 -12.79
C LEU A 131 32.26 -1.97 -11.52
N LYS A 132 32.02 -1.36 -10.36
CA LYS A 132 32.06 -1.99 -9.03
C LYS A 132 30.69 -2.43 -8.55
N THR A 133 29.63 -1.74 -8.94
CA THR A 133 28.27 -2.02 -8.48
C THR A 133 27.29 -2.00 -9.63
N LEU A 134 26.55 -3.10 -9.77
CA LEU A 134 25.43 -3.24 -10.71
C LEU A 134 24.19 -3.68 -9.93
N ILE A 135 23.16 -2.83 -9.89
CA ILE A 135 21.88 -3.12 -9.24
C ILE A 135 20.77 -2.91 -10.26
N ILE A 136 19.99 -3.96 -10.51
CA ILE A 136 18.85 -3.98 -11.42
C ILE A 136 17.70 -4.69 -10.70
N LYS A 137 16.64 -3.96 -10.34
CA LYS A 137 15.47 -4.51 -9.64
C LYS A 137 14.17 -4.42 -10.44
N SER A 138 14.00 -3.34 -11.19
CA SER A 138 12.71 -2.96 -11.79
C SER A 138 12.76 -2.90 -13.33
N ALA A 139 13.68 -3.63 -13.96
CA ALA A 139 13.85 -3.61 -15.41
C ALA A 139 13.97 -5.01 -16.01
N CYS A 140 13.23 -5.23 -17.09
CA CYS A 140 13.27 -6.43 -17.91
C CYS A 140 14.24 -6.22 -19.08
N PHE A 141 15.12 -7.19 -19.34
CA PHE A 141 16.10 -7.12 -20.42
C PHE A 141 15.79 -8.20 -21.47
N SER A 142 15.94 -7.87 -22.75
CA SER A 142 15.61 -8.82 -23.83
C SER A 142 16.59 -9.98 -23.98
N LYS A 143 17.81 -9.81 -23.47
CA LYS A 143 18.88 -10.81 -23.52
C LYS A 143 19.69 -10.78 -22.23
N GLY A 144 20.27 -11.93 -21.88
CA GLY A 144 21.26 -12.02 -20.80
C GLY A 144 22.53 -11.24 -21.09
N PRO A 145 23.30 -10.84 -20.06
CA PRO A 145 24.63 -10.28 -20.27
C PRO A 145 25.54 -11.32 -20.92
N LYS A 146 26.24 -10.96 -22.00
CA LYS A 146 27.31 -11.78 -22.59
C LYS A 146 28.67 -11.53 -21.93
N HIS A 147 28.80 -10.39 -21.25
CA HIS A 147 30.02 -10.01 -20.54
C HIS A 147 29.64 -9.32 -19.23
N LEU A 148 30.31 -9.69 -18.14
CA LEU A 148 30.23 -8.99 -16.85
C LEU A 148 31.64 -8.47 -16.48
N PRO A 149 31.78 -7.23 -15.96
CA PRO A 149 33.08 -6.70 -15.56
C PRO A 149 33.67 -7.40 -14.34
N ASN A 150 34.94 -7.82 -14.39
CA ASN A 150 35.61 -8.53 -13.29
C ASN A 150 35.94 -7.63 -12.08
N SER A 151 35.74 -6.31 -12.20
CA SER A 151 35.87 -5.33 -11.12
C SER A 151 34.64 -5.27 -10.22
N LEU A 152 33.56 -5.99 -10.55
CA LEU A 152 32.33 -6.02 -9.77
C LEU A 152 32.60 -6.50 -8.33
N ARG A 153 32.03 -5.74 -7.40
CA ARG A 153 31.99 -5.99 -5.95
C ARG A 153 30.57 -6.31 -5.49
N VAL A 154 29.57 -5.72 -6.14
CA VAL A 154 28.15 -5.95 -5.87
C VAL A 154 27.43 -6.19 -7.20
N LEU A 155 26.77 -7.34 -7.28
CA LEU A 155 25.87 -7.72 -8.37
C LEU A 155 24.50 -8.04 -7.77
N GLU A 156 23.49 -7.22 -8.06
CA GLU A 156 22.09 -7.49 -7.73
C GLU A 156 21.28 -7.38 -9.00
N TRP A 157 20.73 -8.49 -9.49
CA TRP A 157 19.99 -8.52 -10.75
C TRP A 157 18.77 -9.42 -10.62
N TRP A 158 17.61 -8.80 -10.47
CA TRP A 158 16.34 -9.50 -10.33
C TRP A 158 15.84 -9.92 -11.70
N ARG A 159 15.28 -11.14 -11.81
CA ARG A 159 14.75 -11.68 -13.07
C ARG A 159 15.76 -11.61 -14.23
N CYS A 160 17.02 -11.98 -13.97
CA CYS A 160 18.05 -11.99 -15.00
C CYS A 160 17.61 -12.94 -16.13
N PRO A 161 17.52 -12.48 -17.39
CA PRO A 161 16.98 -13.27 -18.51
C PRO A 161 17.94 -14.36 -19.01
N SER A 162 19.06 -14.59 -18.31
CA SER A 162 20.05 -15.61 -18.63
C SER A 162 19.90 -16.85 -17.74
N GLN A 163 20.16 -18.02 -18.31
CA GLN A 163 20.31 -19.26 -17.54
C GLN A 163 21.76 -19.47 -17.06
N ASP A 164 22.72 -18.76 -17.65
CA ASP A 164 24.15 -18.89 -17.38
C ASP A 164 24.81 -17.53 -17.14
N LEU A 165 25.76 -17.48 -16.21
CA LEU A 165 26.69 -16.36 -16.12
C LEU A 165 27.73 -16.47 -17.24
N PRO A 166 28.23 -15.35 -17.79
CA PRO A 166 29.25 -15.39 -18.83
C PRO A 166 30.46 -16.24 -18.44
N HIS A 167 30.87 -17.18 -19.30
CA HIS A 167 32.00 -18.07 -19.02
C HIS A 167 33.34 -17.34 -18.80
N ASN A 168 33.48 -16.12 -19.30
CA ASN A 168 34.67 -15.28 -19.12
C ASN A 168 34.61 -14.40 -17.86
N PHE A 169 33.52 -14.45 -17.09
CA PHE A 169 33.38 -13.71 -15.85
C PHE A 169 34.23 -14.36 -14.75
N ASN A 170 35.14 -13.58 -14.18
CA ASN A 170 36.04 -14.01 -13.11
C ASN A 170 35.91 -13.06 -11.89
N PRO A 171 34.91 -13.28 -11.02
CA PRO A 171 34.49 -12.35 -9.99
C PRO A 171 35.36 -12.33 -8.72
N LYS A 172 36.68 -12.16 -8.85
CA LYS A 172 37.61 -12.19 -7.70
C LYS A 172 37.34 -11.12 -6.63
N GLN A 173 36.77 -9.98 -7.03
CA GLN A 173 36.45 -8.86 -6.12
C GLN A 173 35.00 -8.87 -5.62
N LEU A 174 34.18 -9.83 -6.09
CA LEU A 174 32.76 -9.86 -5.79
C LEU A 174 32.53 -10.22 -4.32
N ALA A 175 31.81 -9.35 -3.61
CA ALA A 175 31.49 -9.49 -2.21
C ALA A 175 30.00 -9.82 -1.98
N ILE A 176 29.12 -9.31 -2.85
CA ILE A 176 27.67 -9.53 -2.77
C ILE A 176 27.16 -9.94 -4.16
N CYS A 177 26.46 -11.06 -4.21
CA CYS A 177 25.76 -11.53 -5.40
C CYS A 177 24.30 -11.85 -5.03
N LYS A 178 23.34 -11.22 -5.71
CA LYS A 178 21.91 -11.48 -5.55
C LYS A 178 21.26 -11.62 -6.91
N LEU A 179 20.67 -12.77 -7.19
CA LEU A 179 20.06 -13.09 -8.47
C LEU A 179 18.64 -13.65 -8.28
N PRO A 180 17.74 -12.95 -7.55
CA PRO A 180 16.44 -13.52 -7.24
C PRO A 180 15.54 -13.61 -8.47
N HIS A 181 14.58 -14.53 -8.44
CA HIS A 181 13.61 -14.80 -9.51
C HIS A 181 14.25 -15.07 -10.89
N SER A 182 15.48 -15.60 -10.90
CA SER A 182 16.26 -15.83 -12.12
C SER A 182 16.28 -17.30 -12.49
N ASN A 183 16.44 -17.60 -13.78
CA ASN A 183 16.32 -18.98 -14.28
C ASN A 183 17.66 -19.73 -14.34
N PHE A 184 18.58 -19.47 -13.39
CA PHE A 184 19.92 -20.04 -13.39
C PHE A 184 19.92 -21.55 -13.08
N THR A 185 20.71 -22.30 -13.84
CA THR A 185 21.03 -23.69 -13.54
C THR A 185 22.30 -23.77 -12.66
N SER A 186 22.53 -24.93 -12.03
CA SER A 186 23.74 -25.16 -11.22
C SER A 186 25.02 -25.00 -12.04
N LEU A 187 25.02 -25.44 -13.32
CA LEU A 187 26.12 -25.24 -14.26
C LEU A 187 26.27 -23.76 -14.67
N GLY A 188 25.14 -23.06 -14.83
CA GLY A 188 25.15 -21.64 -15.18
C GLY A 188 25.77 -20.73 -14.14
N LEU A 189 25.80 -21.16 -12.87
CA LEU A 189 26.45 -20.44 -11.77
C LEU A 189 27.94 -20.81 -11.59
N ALA A 190 28.50 -21.72 -12.40
CA ALA A 190 29.89 -22.17 -12.28
C ALA A 190 30.94 -21.06 -12.11
N PRO A 191 30.85 -19.87 -12.77
CA PRO A 191 31.80 -18.78 -12.56
C PRO A 191 31.88 -18.25 -11.11
N LEU A 192 30.83 -18.42 -10.30
CA LEU A 192 30.83 -18.02 -8.89
C LEU A 192 31.54 -19.02 -7.97
N PHE A 193 31.71 -20.26 -8.42
CA PHE A 193 32.28 -21.36 -7.62
C PHE A 193 33.74 -21.67 -7.99
N ASP A 194 34.36 -20.82 -8.81
CA ASP A 194 35.79 -20.87 -9.07
C ASP A 194 36.61 -20.59 -7.80
N LYS A 195 37.73 -21.30 -7.62
CA LYS A 195 38.61 -21.18 -6.44
C LYS A 195 39.14 -19.76 -6.20
N SER A 196 39.12 -18.89 -7.20
CA SER A 196 39.56 -17.51 -7.08
C SER A 196 38.52 -16.55 -6.48
N VAL A 197 37.26 -16.97 -6.33
CA VAL A 197 36.15 -16.17 -5.79
C VAL A 197 36.13 -16.25 -4.25
N VAL A 198 37.12 -15.64 -3.61
CA VAL A 198 37.33 -15.76 -2.14
C VAL A 198 36.72 -14.62 -1.31
N ASN A 199 36.18 -13.58 -1.96
CA ASN A 199 35.68 -12.38 -1.28
C ASN A 199 34.17 -12.36 -1.08
N LEU A 200 33.45 -13.36 -1.61
CA LEU A 200 31.99 -13.41 -1.54
C LEU A 200 31.54 -13.62 -0.09
N THR A 201 30.76 -12.66 0.42
CA THR A 201 30.19 -12.65 1.77
C THR A 201 28.70 -12.94 1.77
N SER A 202 28.00 -12.63 0.68
CA SER A 202 26.57 -12.85 0.55
C SER A 202 26.24 -13.39 -0.83
N LEU A 203 25.52 -14.52 -0.87
CA LEU A 203 24.98 -15.14 -2.07
C LEU A 203 23.47 -15.38 -1.88
N ILE A 204 22.65 -14.72 -2.69
CA ILE A 204 21.18 -14.82 -2.64
C ILE A 204 20.68 -15.31 -3.99
N LEU A 205 20.04 -16.48 -4.01
CA LEU A 205 19.52 -17.19 -5.18
C LEU A 205 18.04 -17.54 -4.98
N ASP A 206 17.29 -16.63 -4.37
CA ASP A 206 15.88 -16.87 -4.02
C ASP A 206 15.02 -16.99 -5.30
N GLU A 207 14.00 -17.85 -5.26
CA GLU A 207 13.03 -18.09 -6.34
C GLU A 207 13.68 -18.48 -7.67
N CYS A 208 14.82 -19.18 -7.63
CA CYS A 208 15.49 -19.71 -8.81
C CYS A 208 14.98 -21.13 -9.11
N ASP A 209 13.83 -21.24 -9.77
CA ASP A 209 13.16 -22.53 -10.00
C ASP A 209 13.91 -23.49 -10.93
N SER A 210 14.89 -23.03 -11.72
CA SER A 210 15.76 -23.92 -12.51
C SER A 210 16.94 -24.50 -11.73
N LEU A 211 17.15 -24.05 -10.49
CA LEU A 211 18.24 -24.54 -9.65
C LEU A 211 17.87 -25.90 -9.06
N THR A 212 18.57 -26.95 -9.48
CA THR A 212 18.30 -28.33 -9.06
C THR A 212 19.25 -28.82 -7.97
N GLU A 213 20.47 -28.31 -7.95
CA GLU A 213 21.49 -28.60 -6.94
C GLU A 213 22.32 -27.37 -6.54
N ILE A 214 22.76 -27.30 -5.28
CA ILE A 214 23.84 -26.39 -4.88
C ILE A 214 25.17 -27.14 -5.07
N PRO A 215 26.09 -26.65 -5.92
CA PRO A 215 27.35 -27.33 -6.20
C PRO A 215 28.39 -27.13 -5.07
N ASP A 216 29.63 -27.56 -5.29
CA ASP A 216 30.72 -27.34 -4.35
C ASP A 216 30.99 -25.84 -4.13
N VAL A 217 30.80 -25.40 -2.88
CA VAL A 217 31.02 -24.02 -2.40
C VAL A 217 32.23 -23.90 -1.48
N SER A 218 33.09 -24.92 -1.39
CA SER A 218 34.27 -24.94 -0.50
C SER A 218 35.23 -23.75 -0.71
N CYS A 219 35.22 -23.15 -1.91
CA CYS A 219 35.99 -21.94 -2.22
C CYS A 219 35.48 -20.67 -1.50
N LEU A 220 34.21 -20.64 -1.09
CA LEU A 220 33.54 -19.46 -0.53
C LEU A 220 33.80 -19.31 0.99
N SER A 221 35.06 -19.38 1.40
CA SER A 221 35.48 -19.37 2.81
C SER A 221 35.06 -18.15 3.65
N LYS A 222 34.72 -17.03 3.01
CA LYS A 222 34.26 -15.79 3.68
C LYS A 222 32.73 -15.62 3.66
N LEU A 223 31.98 -16.59 3.14
CA LEU A 223 30.54 -16.48 2.99
C LEU A 223 29.88 -16.39 4.38
N GLU A 224 29.12 -15.32 4.61
CA GLU A 224 28.37 -15.09 5.85
C GLU A 224 26.87 -15.34 5.66
N LYS A 225 26.34 -15.12 4.44
CA LYS A 225 24.93 -15.32 4.11
C LYS A 225 24.76 -16.12 2.83
N LEU A 226 23.99 -17.20 2.91
CA LEU A 226 23.54 -18.00 1.78
C LEU A 226 22.02 -18.16 1.83
N SER A 227 21.34 -17.81 0.73
CA SER A 227 19.89 -17.91 0.62
C SER A 227 19.51 -18.50 -0.72
N PHE A 228 18.58 -19.43 -0.72
CA PHE A 228 17.95 -20.03 -1.89
C PHE A 228 16.48 -20.34 -1.57
N LYS A 229 15.82 -19.34 -0.96
CA LYS A 229 14.42 -19.40 -0.56
C LYS A 229 13.54 -19.62 -1.79
N ASP A 230 12.49 -20.42 -1.67
CA ASP A 230 11.50 -20.74 -2.70
C ASP A 230 12.10 -21.27 -4.01
N CYS A 231 13.27 -21.91 -3.95
CA CYS A 231 13.82 -22.71 -5.06
C CYS A 231 13.09 -24.06 -5.14
N ARG A 232 11.92 -24.08 -5.80
CA ARG A 232 10.96 -25.20 -5.68
C ARG A 232 11.45 -26.52 -6.27
N ASN A 233 12.41 -26.49 -7.19
CA ASN A 233 12.98 -27.69 -7.81
C ASN A 233 14.31 -28.15 -7.21
N LEU A 234 14.85 -27.44 -6.22
CA LEU A 234 16.09 -27.81 -5.56
C LEU A 234 15.88 -29.09 -4.75
N PHE A 235 16.65 -30.14 -5.05
CA PHE A 235 16.54 -31.43 -4.37
C PHE A 235 17.83 -31.88 -3.69
N THR A 236 19.00 -31.34 -4.06
CA THR A 236 20.30 -31.70 -3.46
C THR A 236 21.13 -30.46 -3.09
N ILE A 237 21.85 -30.53 -1.96
CA ILE A 237 22.81 -29.52 -1.53
C ILE A 237 24.16 -30.20 -1.28
N HIS A 238 25.23 -29.72 -1.93
CA HIS A 238 26.55 -30.31 -1.77
C HIS A 238 27.08 -30.19 -0.32
N PRO A 239 27.77 -31.22 0.23
CA PRO A 239 28.27 -31.22 1.61
C PRO A 239 29.19 -30.06 2.00
N SER A 240 29.85 -29.44 1.03
CA SER A 240 30.69 -28.25 1.26
C SER A 240 29.95 -27.09 1.93
N VAL A 241 28.63 -26.97 1.74
CA VAL A 241 27.82 -25.92 2.40
C VAL A 241 27.94 -26.04 3.91
N GLY A 242 27.97 -27.26 4.45
CA GLY A 242 28.09 -27.52 5.87
C GLY A 242 29.50 -27.35 6.45
N LEU A 243 30.50 -26.98 5.63
CA LEU A 243 31.89 -26.74 6.03
C LEU A 243 32.26 -25.25 6.02
N LEU A 244 31.30 -24.35 5.76
CA LEU A 244 31.53 -22.91 5.67
C LEU A 244 31.65 -22.26 7.06
N GLU A 245 32.87 -22.19 7.60
CA GLU A 245 33.14 -21.71 8.96
C GLU A 245 32.64 -20.29 9.27
N LYS A 246 32.47 -19.42 8.27
CA LYS A 246 32.01 -18.02 8.45
C LYS A 246 30.52 -17.83 8.22
N LEU A 247 29.80 -18.88 7.80
CA LEU A 247 28.39 -18.78 7.46
C LEU A 247 27.56 -18.53 8.73
N LYS A 248 26.82 -17.43 8.75
CA LYS A 248 25.93 -17.02 9.85
C LYS A 248 24.47 -17.27 9.53
N ILE A 249 24.06 -17.03 8.29
CA ILE A 249 22.65 -17.14 7.87
C ILE A 249 22.55 -18.11 6.70
N LEU A 250 21.73 -19.14 6.87
CA LEU A 250 21.35 -20.09 5.84
C LEU A 250 19.82 -20.16 5.73
N ASP A 251 19.29 -19.69 4.60
CA ASP A 251 17.85 -19.65 4.33
C ASP A 251 17.50 -20.51 3.11
N ALA A 252 16.75 -21.59 3.37
CA ALA A 252 16.26 -22.54 2.39
C ALA A 252 14.73 -22.70 2.48
N LYS A 253 14.01 -21.71 3.04
CA LYS A 253 12.54 -21.74 3.15
C LYS A 253 11.92 -22.05 1.78
N GLY A 254 10.93 -22.94 1.71
CA GLY A 254 10.16 -23.23 0.49
C GLY A 254 10.84 -24.16 -0.53
N CYS A 255 11.96 -24.80 -0.19
CA CYS A 255 12.59 -25.80 -1.05
C CYS A 255 11.82 -27.13 -1.03
N ARG A 256 10.71 -27.19 -1.75
CA ARG A 256 9.71 -28.28 -1.64
C ARG A 256 10.21 -29.67 -2.04
N LYS A 257 11.25 -29.77 -2.88
CA LYS A 257 11.86 -31.06 -3.31
C LYS A 257 13.06 -31.49 -2.48
N LEU A 258 13.50 -30.70 -1.51
CA LEU A 258 14.65 -31.03 -0.69
C LEU A 258 14.29 -32.14 0.31
N GLU A 259 14.96 -33.29 0.20
CA GLU A 259 14.69 -34.47 1.05
C GLU A 259 15.57 -34.53 2.30
N SER A 260 16.81 -34.03 2.20
CA SER A 260 17.78 -34.04 3.30
C SER A 260 18.73 -32.85 3.23
N PHE A 261 19.30 -32.48 4.38
CA PHE A 261 20.32 -31.44 4.48
C PHE A 261 21.72 -32.05 4.71
N PRO A 262 22.79 -31.53 4.10
CA PRO A 262 24.14 -32.04 4.32
C PRO A 262 24.62 -31.84 5.77
N PRO A 263 25.60 -32.63 6.26
CA PRO A 263 26.15 -32.45 7.60
C PRO A 263 26.64 -31.03 7.85
N LEU A 264 26.06 -30.36 8.85
CA LEU A 264 26.36 -28.97 9.23
C LEU A 264 27.42 -28.91 10.34
N LYS A 265 28.70 -28.97 9.98
CA LYS A 265 29.81 -28.66 10.90
C LYS A 265 30.10 -27.16 10.92
N LEU A 266 29.06 -26.35 11.08
CA LEU A 266 29.12 -24.90 10.96
C LEU A 266 29.43 -24.25 12.30
N THR A 267 30.61 -23.64 12.40
CA THR A 267 31.11 -23.05 13.66
C THR A 267 30.71 -21.60 13.88
N SER A 268 30.01 -20.95 12.94
CA SER A 268 29.52 -19.57 13.09
C SER A 268 28.03 -19.41 12.75
N LEU A 269 27.30 -20.49 12.48
CA LEU A 269 25.91 -20.40 12.04
C LEU A 269 25.05 -19.85 13.18
N GLU A 270 24.37 -18.74 12.92
CA GLU A 270 23.47 -18.07 13.85
C GLU A 270 22.02 -18.45 13.53
N TRP A 271 21.65 -18.49 12.24
CA TRP A 271 20.28 -18.74 11.78
C TRP A 271 20.19 -19.82 10.71
N LEU A 272 19.26 -20.75 10.92
CA LEU A 272 18.88 -21.78 9.96
C LEU A 272 17.36 -21.74 9.73
N LYS A 273 16.94 -21.40 8.51
CA LYS A 273 15.52 -21.35 8.11
C LYS A 273 15.22 -22.38 7.03
N LEU A 274 14.37 -23.35 7.33
CA LEU A 274 13.98 -24.47 6.45
C LEU A 274 12.46 -24.59 6.28
N SER A 275 11.67 -23.58 6.65
CA SER A 275 10.20 -23.66 6.63
C SER A 275 9.66 -24.06 5.25
N TYR A 276 8.56 -24.81 5.18
CA TYR A 276 7.88 -25.29 3.97
C TYR A 276 8.75 -26.18 3.05
N CYS A 277 9.81 -26.79 3.58
CA CYS A 277 10.50 -27.91 2.95
C CYS A 277 9.69 -29.19 3.17
N VAL A 278 8.57 -29.33 2.45
CA VAL A 278 7.55 -30.38 2.71
C VAL A 278 8.07 -31.82 2.59
N ASN A 279 9.16 -32.05 1.86
CA ASN A 279 9.79 -33.37 1.69
C ASN A 279 10.98 -33.63 2.61
N LEU A 280 11.39 -32.65 3.43
CA LEU A 280 12.53 -32.81 4.32
C LEU A 280 12.21 -33.83 5.41
N GLU A 281 12.94 -34.94 5.46
CA GLU A 281 12.64 -36.04 6.41
C GLU A 281 13.40 -35.91 7.74
N SER A 282 14.61 -35.35 7.70
CA SER A 282 15.45 -35.15 8.89
C SER A 282 16.39 -33.95 8.75
N ILE A 283 16.79 -33.42 9.90
CA ILE A 283 17.88 -32.43 10.01
C ILE A 283 19.15 -33.19 10.44
N PRO A 284 20.34 -32.84 9.92
CA PRO A 284 21.60 -33.53 10.25
C PRO A 284 21.92 -33.53 11.75
N GLU A 285 22.38 -34.68 12.26
CA GLU A 285 22.61 -34.93 13.69
C GLU A 285 23.59 -33.95 14.35
N CYS A 286 24.60 -33.50 13.60
CA CYS A 286 25.59 -32.52 14.05
C CYS A 286 25.02 -31.12 14.37
N ILE A 287 23.72 -30.88 14.18
CA ILE A 287 23.09 -29.61 14.59
C ILE A 287 23.23 -29.36 16.10
N GLU A 288 23.32 -30.41 16.92
CA GLU A 288 23.57 -30.29 18.37
C GLU A 288 24.95 -29.68 18.69
N GLU A 289 25.91 -29.76 17.76
CA GLU A 289 27.26 -29.21 17.90
C GLU A 289 27.34 -27.72 17.51
N CYS A 290 26.29 -27.15 16.88
CA CYS A 290 26.25 -25.78 16.39
C CYS A 290 26.15 -24.75 17.53
N ARG A 291 27.31 -24.38 18.11
CA ARG A 291 27.37 -23.53 19.32
C ARG A 291 26.85 -22.10 19.16
N PHE A 292 26.79 -21.57 17.95
CA PHE A 292 26.36 -20.19 17.71
C PHE A 292 24.92 -20.09 17.20
N LEU A 293 24.25 -21.23 16.96
CA LEU A 293 22.92 -21.28 16.40
C LEU A 293 21.92 -20.75 17.43
N THR A 294 21.38 -19.56 17.16
CA THR A 294 20.37 -18.91 18.01
C THR A 294 18.96 -19.18 17.52
N THR A 295 18.76 -19.38 16.22
CA THR A 295 17.44 -19.45 15.60
C THR A 295 17.35 -20.62 14.62
N LEU A 296 16.41 -21.53 14.86
CA LEU A 296 16.09 -22.66 13.98
C LEU A 296 14.58 -22.67 13.69
N ILE A 297 14.20 -22.49 12.43
CA ILE A 297 12.79 -22.43 12.00
C ILE A 297 12.57 -23.47 10.91
N VAL A 298 11.66 -24.42 11.16
CA VAL A 298 11.34 -25.55 10.27
C VAL A 298 9.84 -25.73 10.04
N ASP A 299 9.06 -24.67 10.22
CA ASP A 299 7.60 -24.70 10.11
C ASP A 299 7.10 -25.25 8.77
N GLY A 300 6.01 -26.00 8.74
CA GLY A 300 5.42 -26.56 7.52
C GLY A 300 6.24 -27.66 6.85
N CYS A 301 7.29 -28.19 7.49
CA CYS A 301 8.00 -29.39 7.00
C CYS A 301 7.16 -30.64 7.31
N ALA A 302 6.21 -30.96 6.43
CA ALA A 302 5.20 -31.99 6.66
C ALA A 302 5.75 -33.40 6.91
N ARG A 303 6.92 -33.75 6.33
CA ARG A 303 7.56 -35.06 6.45
C ARG A 303 8.72 -35.11 7.44
N LEU A 304 9.00 -34.03 8.17
CA LEU A 304 10.10 -33.97 9.12
C LEU A 304 9.79 -34.86 10.34
N GLN A 305 10.57 -35.93 10.52
CA GLN A 305 10.31 -36.94 11.56
C GLN A 305 11.14 -36.69 12.82
N GLU A 306 12.44 -36.44 12.66
CA GLU A 306 13.37 -36.44 13.78
C GLU A 306 14.28 -35.22 13.80
N ILE A 307 14.49 -34.70 15.01
CA ILE A 307 15.49 -33.69 15.34
C ILE A 307 16.32 -34.27 16.48
N ARG A 308 17.59 -34.59 16.21
CA ARG A 308 18.48 -35.19 17.20
C ARG A 308 19.29 -34.09 17.91
N GLY A 309 18.95 -33.86 19.17
CA GLY A 309 19.65 -32.92 20.04
C GLY A 309 19.20 -31.46 19.91
N ILE A 310 19.56 -30.65 20.92
CA ILE A 310 19.28 -29.22 20.98
C ILE A 310 20.61 -28.46 20.98
N PRO A 311 20.85 -27.56 20.01
CA PRO A 311 22.00 -26.67 20.01
C PRO A 311 22.15 -25.92 21.35
N PRO A 312 23.37 -25.73 21.89
CA PRO A 312 23.56 -25.29 23.26
C PRO A 312 23.10 -23.85 23.53
N ASN A 313 23.19 -22.95 22.54
CA ASN A 313 22.81 -21.54 22.66
C ASN A 313 21.55 -21.18 21.87
N LEU A 314 20.71 -22.18 21.56
CA LEU A 314 19.46 -21.96 20.84
C LEU A 314 18.51 -21.08 21.66
N LYS A 315 18.04 -19.99 21.06
CA LYS A 315 17.11 -19.03 21.66
C LYS A 315 15.71 -19.14 21.07
N LYS A 316 15.59 -19.47 19.79
CA LYS A 316 14.30 -19.59 19.08
C LYS A 316 14.26 -20.88 18.26
N PHE A 317 13.27 -21.70 18.52
CA PHE A 317 12.95 -22.91 17.78
C PHE A 317 11.48 -22.89 17.36
N SER A 318 11.19 -23.19 16.10
CA SER A 318 9.82 -23.31 15.61
C SER A 318 9.69 -24.47 14.62
N ALA A 319 8.68 -25.31 14.81
CA ALA A 319 8.33 -26.42 13.94
C ALA A 319 6.81 -26.59 13.79
N THR A 320 6.07 -25.49 13.72
CA THR A 320 4.61 -25.52 13.53
C THR A 320 4.26 -26.21 12.21
N GLY A 321 3.11 -26.88 12.11
CA GLY A 321 2.74 -27.59 10.87
C GLY A 321 3.68 -28.75 10.47
N CYS A 322 4.46 -29.32 11.41
CA CYS A 322 5.26 -30.54 11.23
C CYS A 322 4.61 -31.78 11.88
N PRO A 323 3.51 -32.33 11.33
CA PRO A 323 2.74 -33.41 11.97
C PRO A 323 3.50 -34.75 12.08
N ALA A 324 4.58 -34.94 11.31
CA ALA A 324 5.37 -36.17 11.32
C ALA A 324 6.42 -36.25 12.44
N LEU A 325 6.61 -35.17 13.21
CA LEU A 325 7.61 -35.14 14.28
C LEU A 325 7.34 -36.23 15.32
N THR A 326 8.37 -37.03 15.62
CA THR A 326 8.27 -38.09 16.61
C THR A 326 8.05 -37.53 18.02
N SER A 327 7.37 -38.32 18.86
CA SER A 327 7.18 -38.01 20.28
C SER A 327 8.52 -37.79 21.01
N SER A 328 9.60 -38.42 20.55
CA SER A 328 10.95 -38.21 21.09
C SER A 328 11.40 -36.76 20.89
N SER A 329 11.36 -36.27 19.64
CA SER A 329 11.70 -34.88 19.30
C SER A 329 10.85 -33.88 20.09
N ILE A 330 9.53 -34.09 20.12
CA ILE A 330 8.60 -33.21 20.85
C ILE A 330 8.92 -33.19 22.35
N SER A 331 9.12 -34.36 22.96
CA SER A 331 9.40 -34.45 24.40
C SER A 331 10.73 -33.81 24.81
N MET A 332 11.72 -33.80 23.91
CA MET A 332 13.01 -33.15 24.12
C MET A 332 12.84 -31.63 24.26
N PHE A 333 12.00 -31.00 23.42
CA PHE A 333 11.73 -29.56 23.44
C PHE A 333 10.69 -29.12 24.49
N LEU A 334 9.85 -30.03 25.00
CA LEU A 334 8.90 -29.79 26.11
C LEU A 334 9.46 -30.16 27.50
N ASN A 335 10.76 -30.46 27.58
CA ASN A 335 11.42 -30.87 28.81
C ASN A 335 11.49 -29.69 29.82
N GLN A 336 11.13 -29.95 31.08
CA GLN A 336 11.13 -28.93 32.14
C GLN A 336 12.54 -28.36 32.40
N GLU A 337 13.55 -29.22 32.57
CA GLU A 337 14.94 -28.81 32.86
C GLU A 337 15.52 -27.92 31.75
N LEU A 338 15.12 -28.13 30.50
CA LEU A 338 15.52 -27.28 29.37
C LEU A 338 15.05 -25.83 29.58
N HIS A 339 13.76 -25.64 29.85
CA HIS A 339 13.16 -24.31 30.02
C HIS A 339 13.53 -23.66 31.35
N GLU A 340 13.84 -24.44 32.38
CA GLU A 340 14.38 -23.93 33.65
C GLU A 340 15.83 -23.46 33.51
N ALA A 341 16.67 -24.19 32.75
CA ALA A 341 18.07 -23.87 32.55
C ALA A 341 18.32 -22.80 31.46
N ARG A 342 17.45 -22.69 30.46
CA ARG A 342 17.66 -21.84 29.27
C ARG A 342 16.52 -20.87 29.03
N ASP A 343 16.86 -19.70 28.49
CA ASP A 343 15.90 -18.72 27.98
C ASP A 343 15.67 -19.00 26.50
N ILE A 344 14.71 -19.89 26.22
CA ILE A 344 14.43 -20.41 24.89
C ILE A 344 12.94 -20.27 24.57
N TYR A 345 12.66 -19.77 23.37
CA TYR A 345 11.35 -19.79 22.74
C TYR A 345 11.24 -21.06 21.89
N VAL A 346 10.19 -21.85 22.13
CA VAL A 346 9.89 -23.10 21.42
C VAL A 346 8.46 -23.02 20.89
N ASN A 347 8.26 -23.27 19.60
CA ASN A 347 6.94 -23.46 19.01
C ASN A 347 6.86 -24.81 18.27
N LEU A 348 5.86 -25.61 18.60
CA LEU A 348 5.72 -26.99 18.15
C LEU A 348 4.36 -27.22 17.47
N PRO A 349 4.19 -28.30 16.70
CA PRO A 349 2.85 -28.75 16.31
C PRO A 349 2.01 -28.98 17.56
N ARG A 350 0.70 -28.74 17.45
CA ARG A 350 -0.23 -28.85 18.57
C ARG A 350 -0.05 -30.13 19.40
N VAL A 351 0.30 -29.96 20.67
CA VAL A 351 0.63 -31.02 21.62
C VAL A 351 -0.05 -30.73 22.95
N LYS A 352 -0.35 -31.79 23.70
CA LYS A 352 -0.94 -31.62 25.03
C LYS A 352 0.07 -30.95 25.96
N ILE A 353 -0.38 -29.91 26.64
CA ILE A 353 0.41 -29.21 27.65
C ILE A 353 1.01 -30.22 28.66
N PRO A 354 2.33 -30.19 28.90
CA PRO A 354 2.97 -31.05 29.88
C PRO A 354 2.38 -30.93 31.28
N LYS A 355 2.37 -32.03 32.03
CA LYS A 355 1.81 -32.05 33.40
C LYS A 355 2.65 -31.32 34.45
N TRP A 356 3.88 -30.94 34.11
CA TRP A 356 4.79 -30.27 35.05
C TRP A 356 4.45 -28.80 35.25
N PHE A 357 3.64 -28.20 34.38
CA PHE A 357 3.08 -26.86 34.61
C PHE A 357 2.14 -26.86 35.81
N GLU A 358 2.40 -25.95 36.76
CA GLU A 358 1.72 -25.89 38.07
C GLU A 358 0.29 -25.34 37.97
N CYS A 359 0.06 -24.44 37.01
CA CYS A 359 -1.24 -23.86 36.70
C CYS A 359 -1.56 -24.10 35.23
N GLN A 360 -2.75 -24.63 34.95
CA GLN A 360 -3.26 -24.83 33.59
C GLN A 360 -4.68 -24.28 33.53
N SER A 361 -4.95 -23.53 32.48
CA SER A 361 -6.25 -22.94 32.19
C SER A 361 -6.65 -23.27 30.76
N ARG A 362 -7.96 -23.34 30.49
CA ARG A 362 -8.49 -23.62 29.15
C ARG A 362 -9.51 -22.53 28.84
N GLY A 363 -9.20 -21.68 27.87
CA GLY A 363 -10.04 -20.57 27.44
C GLY A 363 -10.20 -19.42 28.46
N GLU A 364 -9.44 -19.42 29.56
CA GLU A 364 -9.38 -18.33 30.55
C GLU A 364 -7.92 -17.90 30.74
N SER A 365 -7.67 -16.61 30.94
CA SER A 365 -6.37 -16.06 31.36
C SER A 365 -5.89 -16.72 32.66
N ILE A 366 -4.58 -16.83 32.85
CA ILE A 366 -4.02 -17.30 34.12
C ILE A 366 -3.80 -16.10 35.04
N VAL A 367 -4.49 -16.14 36.17
CA VAL A 367 -4.37 -15.14 37.24
C VAL A 367 -3.57 -15.71 38.41
N PHE A 368 -2.59 -14.95 38.88
CA PHE A 368 -1.85 -15.24 40.10
C PHE A 368 -1.46 -13.96 40.83
N TRP A 369 -1.13 -14.08 42.11
CA TRP A 369 -0.71 -12.96 42.94
C TRP A 369 0.76 -13.07 43.27
N PHE A 370 1.48 -11.96 43.31
CA PHE A 370 2.89 -11.90 43.66
C PHE A 370 3.22 -10.67 44.52
N ARG A 371 4.25 -10.72 45.36
CA ARG A 371 4.74 -9.55 46.12
C ARG A 371 6.23 -9.34 45.91
N ASN A 372 6.71 -8.11 46.15
CA ASN A 372 8.11 -7.68 46.05
C ASN A 372 8.70 -7.66 44.63
N LYS A 373 8.70 -8.78 43.91
CA LYS A 373 9.31 -8.91 42.57
C LYS A 373 8.46 -9.80 41.68
N PHE A 374 8.26 -9.40 40.42
CA PHE A 374 7.57 -10.25 39.44
C PHE A 374 8.33 -11.58 39.26
N PRO A 375 7.65 -12.73 39.37
CA PRO A 375 8.32 -14.02 39.30
C PRO A 375 8.81 -14.32 37.89
N ALA A 376 9.97 -14.99 37.80
CA ALA A 376 10.40 -15.55 36.53
C ALA A 376 9.53 -16.78 36.23
N ILE A 377 8.73 -16.72 35.19
CA ILE A 377 7.78 -17.78 34.84
C ILE A 377 8.01 -18.31 33.43
N ILE A 378 7.65 -19.58 33.23
CA ILE A 378 7.56 -20.20 31.91
C ILE A 378 6.08 -20.27 31.56
N VAL A 379 5.74 -19.78 30.38
CA VAL A 379 4.39 -19.78 29.82
C VAL A 379 4.33 -20.80 28.70
N CYS A 380 3.26 -21.59 28.67
CA CYS A 380 2.91 -22.48 27.57
C CYS A 380 1.52 -22.10 27.05
N ILE A 381 1.38 -21.99 25.73
CA ILE A 381 0.14 -21.61 25.05
C ILE A 381 -0.11 -22.64 23.97
N ASP A 382 -1.21 -23.39 24.07
CA ASP A 382 -1.71 -24.28 23.03
C ASP A 382 -2.79 -23.55 22.22
N THR A 383 -2.49 -23.22 20.97
CA THR A 383 -3.38 -22.48 20.07
C THR A 383 -4.12 -23.42 19.12
N GLU A 384 -5.44 -23.21 18.96
CA GLU A 384 -6.25 -23.99 18.01
C GLU A 384 -6.22 -23.40 16.59
N PHE A 385 -5.94 -22.11 16.45
CA PHE A 385 -6.06 -21.36 15.21
C PHE A 385 -4.72 -20.83 14.69
N CYS A 386 -4.75 -20.41 13.44
CA CYS A 386 -3.63 -19.84 12.69
C CYS A 386 -3.65 -18.32 12.89
N PHE A 387 -2.52 -17.72 13.25
CA PHE A 387 -2.42 -16.28 13.49
C PHE A 387 -1.13 -15.73 12.88
N ASP A 388 -1.18 -14.53 12.33
CA ASP A 388 0.01 -13.87 11.77
C ASP A 388 0.95 -13.35 12.87
N GLU A 389 0.39 -12.94 14.01
CA GLU A 389 1.10 -12.46 15.22
C GLU A 389 0.41 -13.00 16.49
N LEU A 390 1.18 -13.34 17.53
CA LEU A 390 0.66 -13.81 18.82
C LEU A 390 1.14 -12.86 19.91
N ALA A 391 0.25 -12.05 20.45
CA ALA A 391 0.56 -11.13 21.54
C ALA A 391 0.15 -11.73 22.89
N VAL A 392 1.10 -11.81 23.83
CA VAL A 392 0.81 -12.24 25.20
C VAL A 392 0.74 -11.01 26.09
N ASN A 393 -0.45 -10.76 26.59
CA ASN A 393 -0.78 -9.61 27.41
C ASN A 393 -0.64 -9.96 28.88
N VAL A 394 0.17 -9.19 29.59
CA VAL A 394 0.36 -9.27 31.04
C VAL A 394 -0.20 -8.01 31.68
N PHE A 395 -1.23 -8.17 32.50
CA PHE A 395 -1.85 -7.09 33.26
C PHE A 395 -1.45 -7.19 34.72
N ILE A 396 -0.97 -6.09 35.31
CA ILE A 396 -0.61 -6.02 36.73
C ILE A 396 -1.52 -5.01 37.44
N ASN A 397 -2.17 -5.45 38.52
CA ASN A 397 -3.00 -4.66 39.43
C ASN A 397 -4.24 -3.95 38.85
N ASP A 398 -4.62 -4.22 37.59
CA ASP A 398 -5.81 -3.65 36.94
C ASP A 398 -5.86 -2.09 36.95
N GLU A 399 -4.73 -1.40 37.17
CA GLU A 399 -4.63 0.07 37.26
C GLU A 399 -3.67 0.64 36.18
N ASP A 400 -4.21 1.47 35.28
CA ASP A 400 -3.58 2.25 34.20
C ASP A 400 -2.87 1.50 33.05
N GLU A 401 -2.99 2.06 31.82
CA GLU A 401 -2.29 1.61 30.59
C GLU A 401 -0.75 1.52 30.74
N SER A 402 -0.19 2.16 31.78
CA SER A 402 1.24 2.10 32.09
C SER A 402 1.72 0.76 32.67
N ASN A 403 0.82 -0.14 33.10
CA ASN A 403 1.14 -1.44 33.71
C ASN A 403 0.78 -2.65 32.82
N HIS A 404 0.46 -2.39 31.55
CA HIS A 404 0.26 -3.40 30.51
C HIS A 404 1.59 -3.69 29.80
N VAL A 405 1.92 -4.97 29.65
CA VAL A 405 3.01 -5.40 28.79
C VAL A 405 2.46 -6.40 27.79
N SER A 406 2.33 -5.95 26.54
CA SER A 406 2.16 -6.84 25.40
C SER A 406 3.55 -7.31 24.96
N LEU A 407 3.75 -8.62 24.97
CA LEU A 407 4.92 -9.22 24.34
C LEU A 407 4.49 -9.84 23.03
N ASP A 408 5.10 -9.37 21.94
CA ASP A 408 4.98 -10.03 20.65
C ASP A 408 5.79 -11.33 20.66
N VAL A 409 5.08 -12.46 20.59
CA VAL A 409 5.61 -13.80 20.82
C VAL A 409 5.90 -14.52 19.49
N THR A 410 5.44 -14.05 18.32
CA THR A 410 5.75 -14.71 17.03
C THR A 410 5.70 -13.85 15.77
N GLU A 411 6.64 -14.13 14.85
CA GLU A 411 6.47 -13.94 13.40
C GLU A 411 5.94 -15.28 12.81
N CYS A 412 4.68 -15.32 12.36
CA CYS A 412 3.98 -16.40 11.63
C CYS A 412 3.65 -17.72 12.39
N CYS A 413 2.45 -17.84 12.95
CA CYS A 413 1.83 -19.12 13.35
C CYS A 413 0.92 -19.65 12.24
N MET A 414 1.44 -20.51 11.37
CA MET A 414 0.66 -21.12 10.27
C MET A 414 -0.01 -22.43 10.71
N GLY A 415 -1.02 -22.31 11.59
CA GLY A 415 -1.87 -23.40 12.06
C GLY A 415 -1.78 -23.70 13.57
N PRO A 416 -2.53 -24.70 14.06
CA PRO A 416 -2.60 -25.05 15.48
C PRO A 416 -1.23 -25.43 16.04
N SER A 417 -0.84 -24.83 17.17
CA SER A 417 0.53 -24.91 17.67
C SER A 417 0.61 -24.91 19.19
N THR A 418 1.76 -25.30 19.75
CA THR A 418 2.02 -25.17 21.18
C THR A 418 3.33 -24.41 21.37
N ALA A 419 3.24 -23.19 21.88
CA ALA A 419 4.36 -22.33 22.18
C ALA A 419 4.76 -22.45 23.66
N VAL A 420 6.05 -22.51 23.96
CA VAL A 420 6.62 -22.50 25.32
C VAL A 420 7.78 -21.52 25.37
N PHE A 421 7.73 -20.57 26.29
CA PHE A 421 8.75 -19.53 26.42
C PHE A 421 8.82 -18.99 27.84
N ARG A 422 9.94 -18.34 28.17
CA ARG A 422 10.13 -17.68 29.46
C ARG A 422 9.64 -16.24 29.39
N LEU A 423 8.86 -15.82 30.38
CA LEU A 423 8.44 -14.45 30.56
C LEU A 423 9.31 -13.77 31.61
N LYS A 424 9.93 -12.64 31.25
CA LYS A 424 10.70 -11.78 32.15
C LYS A 424 10.20 -10.34 32.02
N MET A 425 9.79 -9.74 33.13
CA MET A 425 9.21 -8.39 33.20
C MET A 425 10.17 -7.34 33.81
N GLU A 426 11.43 -7.72 34.06
CA GLU A 426 12.38 -6.94 34.89
C GLU A 426 12.71 -5.54 34.33
N ASP A 427 12.50 -5.29 33.03
CA ASP A 427 12.78 -4.00 32.39
C ASP A 427 11.53 -3.08 32.27
N TYR A 428 10.32 -3.58 32.60
CA TYR A 428 9.04 -2.90 32.32
C TYR A 428 8.27 -2.46 33.57
N LEU A 429 8.74 -2.80 34.77
CA LEU A 429 8.05 -2.48 36.02
C LEU A 429 8.86 -1.47 36.84
N ASP A 430 8.23 -0.35 37.18
CA ASP A 430 8.82 0.66 38.06
C ASP A 430 9.03 0.08 39.47
N GLU A 431 10.26 0.19 40.02
CA GLU A 431 10.59 -0.36 41.35
C GLU A 431 9.70 0.25 42.47
N GLU A 432 9.10 1.42 42.24
CA GLU A 432 8.18 2.06 43.18
C GLU A 432 6.79 1.39 43.27
N LEU A 433 6.35 0.68 42.23
CA LEU A 433 5.04 -0.01 42.16
C LEU A 433 4.99 -1.28 43.02
N LEU A 434 6.14 -1.87 43.36
CA LEU A 434 6.23 -3.19 43.98
C LEU A 434 6.48 -3.17 45.50
N LYS A 435 6.23 -2.03 46.18
CA LYS A 435 6.50 -1.80 47.62
C LYS A 435 5.76 -2.78 48.56
N ASN A 436 6.30 -4.00 48.77
CA ASN A 436 5.91 -5.02 49.76
C ASN A 436 4.41 -5.44 49.81
N GLU A 437 3.58 -4.99 48.87
CA GLU A 437 2.16 -5.31 48.77
C GLU A 437 1.89 -6.48 47.81
N TRP A 438 0.72 -7.12 47.94
CA TRP A 438 0.29 -8.19 47.03
C TRP A 438 -0.23 -7.59 45.73
N ASN A 439 0.40 -7.95 44.63
CA ASN A 439 0.05 -7.53 43.27
C ASN A 439 -0.65 -8.66 42.52
N ARG A 440 -1.72 -8.35 41.79
CA ARG A 440 -2.42 -9.28 40.91
C ARG A 440 -1.76 -9.26 39.54
N ALA A 441 -1.40 -10.41 38.99
CA ALA A 441 -0.96 -10.59 37.62
C ALA A 441 -1.97 -11.44 36.86
N GLU A 442 -2.39 -10.98 35.70
CA GLU A 442 -3.23 -11.71 34.76
C GLU A 442 -2.50 -11.87 33.42
N ILE A 443 -2.38 -13.11 32.96
CA ILE A 443 -1.69 -13.45 31.72
C ILE A 443 -2.68 -14.10 30.77
N GLY A 444 -2.90 -13.49 29.62
CA GLY A 444 -3.79 -14.00 28.58
C GLY A 444 -3.30 -13.63 27.19
N CYS A 445 -3.88 -14.28 26.18
CA CYS A 445 -3.84 -13.84 24.80
C CYS A 445 -5.26 -13.35 24.43
N GLU A 446 -5.38 -12.57 23.37
CA GLU A 446 -6.64 -11.97 22.91
C GLU A 446 -7.72 -13.00 22.50
N TYR A 447 -7.36 -14.29 22.41
CA TYR A 447 -8.20 -15.36 21.87
C TYR A 447 -8.64 -16.39 22.94
N LEU A 448 -9.95 -16.63 23.02
CA LEU A 448 -10.63 -17.38 24.09
C LEU A 448 -10.58 -18.92 23.98
N TRP A 449 -9.84 -19.47 23.01
CA TRP A 449 -9.89 -20.90 22.67
C TRP A 449 -8.61 -21.65 23.02
N ASP A 450 -7.63 -20.94 23.56
CA ASP A 450 -6.29 -21.48 23.83
C ASP A 450 -6.22 -22.14 25.22
N GLU A 451 -5.40 -23.19 25.34
CA GLU A 451 -5.01 -23.71 26.64
C GLU A 451 -3.73 -23.00 27.10
N TYR A 452 -3.76 -22.42 28.29
CA TYR A 452 -2.63 -21.72 28.89
C TYR A 452 -2.05 -22.55 30.01
N ALA A 453 -0.75 -22.46 30.22
CA ALA A 453 -0.13 -23.02 31.40
C ALA A 453 1.07 -22.22 31.86
N ILE A 454 1.25 -22.15 33.18
CA ILE A 454 2.34 -21.41 33.82
C ILE A 454 3.09 -22.32 34.79
N HIS A 455 4.41 -22.17 34.78
CA HIS A 455 5.33 -22.76 35.75
C HIS A 455 6.25 -21.68 36.33
N VAL A 456 6.41 -21.65 37.64
CA VAL A 456 7.28 -20.68 38.33
C VAL A 456 8.68 -21.25 38.53
N LEU A 457 9.69 -20.47 38.17
CA LEU A 457 11.10 -20.80 38.42
C LEU A 457 11.45 -20.59 39.90
N LYS A 458 11.39 -21.67 40.68
CA LYS A 458 11.59 -21.67 42.15
C LYS A 458 12.97 -21.20 42.60
N GLU A 459 13.99 -21.39 41.78
CA GLU A 459 15.36 -20.93 42.09
C GLU A 459 15.54 -19.41 41.91
N GLN A 460 14.66 -18.78 41.13
CA GLN A 460 14.71 -17.35 40.80
C GLN A 460 13.57 -16.55 41.43
N SER A 461 12.62 -17.23 42.10
CA SER A 461 11.40 -16.63 42.64
C SER A 461 11.08 -17.18 44.02
N SER A 462 10.66 -16.31 44.95
CA SER A 462 10.24 -16.71 46.30
C SER A 462 8.83 -17.31 46.26
N MET A 463 8.70 -18.63 46.50
CA MET A 463 7.39 -19.29 46.53
C MET A 463 6.48 -18.83 47.68
N GLU A 464 7.04 -18.19 48.72
CA GLU A 464 6.24 -17.56 49.79
C GLU A 464 5.57 -16.26 49.33
N ASP A 465 6.06 -15.70 48.23
CA ASP A 465 5.64 -14.43 47.66
C ASP A 465 4.74 -14.60 46.45
N ILE A 466 4.30 -15.83 46.14
CA ILE A 466 3.45 -16.14 44.97
C ILE A 466 2.24 -16.96 45.41
N ARG A 467 1.05 -16.60 44.95
CA ARG A 467 -0.20 -17.34 45.21
C ARG A 467 -1.02 -17.50 43.94
N PHE A 468 -1.23 -18.75 43.54
CA PHE A 468 -2.15 -19.08 42.45
C PHE A 468 -3.60 -19.17 42.96
N THR A 469 -4.53 -18.61 42.21
CA THR A 469 -5.97 -18.82 42.39
C THR A 469 -6.33 -20.25 41.94
N LYS A 470 -6.66 -21.15 42.88
CA LYS A 470 -6.94 -22.57 42.59
C LYS A 470 -8.31 -22.77 41.92
N LYS A 471 -8.36 -23.34 40.71
CA LYS A 471 -9.43 -24.27 40.27
C LYS A 471 -8.83 -25.68 40.12
N ARG A 472 -9.30 -26.65 40.92
CA ARG A 472 -8.88 -28.05 40.86
C ARG A 472 -9.42 -28.73 39.59
N LEU A 473 -8.52 -29.31 38.80
CA LEU A 473 -8.77 -30.24 37.68
C LEU A 473 -9.88 -31.27 38.01
N ARG A 474 -10.98 -31.29 37.23
CA ARG A 474 -11.85 -32.47 37.09
C ARG A 474 -11.51 -33.16 35.77
N VAL A 475 -11.01 -34.38 35.91
CA VAL A 475 -10.77 -35.36 34.84
C VAL A 475 -12.04 -35.59 34.03
N TRP A 476 -12.07 -35.22 32.75
CA TRP A 476 -13.05 -35.76 31.81
C TRP A 476 -12.46 -36.96 31.08
N LYS A 477 -12.93 -38.15 31.49
CA LYS A 477 -12.72 -39.39 30.76
C LYS A 477 -13.46 -39.31 29.42
N LYS A 478 -12.73 -39.64 28.36
CA LYS A 478 -13.19 -39.95 27.00
C LYS A 478 -14.48 -40.80 27.03
N GLN A 479 -15.60 -40.26 26.55
CA GLN A 479 -16.70 -41.05 26.01
C GLN A 479 -17.06 -40.52 24.63
N ARG A 480 -16.61 -41.26 23.60
CA ARG A 480 -17.24 -41.24 22.28
C ARG A 480 -18.68 -41.71 22.43
N ARG A 481 -19.67 -40.87 22.17
CA ARG A 481 -20.92 -41.28 21.52
C ARG A 481 -21.40 -40.19 20.57
N ARG A 482 -21.76 -40.65 19.37
CA ARG A 482 -22.44 -39.91 18.31
C ARG A 482 -23.56 -39.04 18.86
N CYS A 483 -23.74 -37.89 18.20
CA CYS A 483 -24.88 -36.99 18.36
C CYS A 483 -26.20 -37.75 18.52
N PRO A 484 -27.01 -37.37 19.50
CA PRO A 484 -28.44 -37.20 19.31
C PRO A 484 -28.72 -35.71 19.12
N SER A 485 -29.48 -35.45 18.06
CA SER A 485 -30.28 -34.26 17.78
C SER A 485 -30.79 -33.48 18.99
N GLN A 486 -30.80 -32.14 18.86
CA GLN A 486 -31.71 -31.16 19.47
C GLN A 486 -31.78 -31.13 21.02
N ASP A 487 -31.03 -30.21 21.65
CA ASP A 487 -31.54 -29.08 22.48
C ASP A 487 -30.52 -28.54 23.50
N SER A 488 -30.54 -27.20 23.66
CA SER A 488 -29.82 -26.26 24.58
C SER A 488 -28.37 -25.86 24.20
N SER A 489 -28.03 -24.75 23.53
CA SER A 489 -28.33 -23.29 23.64
C SER A 489 -27.56 -22.55 24.74
N PHE A 490 -26.35 -22.06 24.45
CA PHE A 490 -25.85 -20.82 25.06
C PHE A 490 -26.19 -19.70 24.06
N THR A 491 -27.33 -19.04 24.26
CA THR A 491 -27.87 -18.01 23.35
C THR A 491 -27.68 -16.58 23.89
N SER A 492 -27.09 -16.40 25.08
CA SER A 492 -26.83 -15.09 25.69
C SER A 492 -25.56 -15.12 26.57
N VAL A 493 -24.86 -13.99 26.67
CA VAL A 493 -23.84 -13.77 27.72
C VAL A 493 -24.60 -13.61 29.05
N GLY A 494 -24.56 -14.62 29.91
CA GLY A 494 -25.21 -14.55 31.22
C GLY A 494 -24.41 -13.70 32.19
N LEU A 495 -24.78 -12.43 32.37
CA LEU A 495 -24.31 -11.60 33.48
C LEU A 495 -25.21 -11.87 34.71
N ASP A 496 -24.79 -12.80 35.56
CA ASP A 496 -25.53 -13.15 36.79
C ASP A 496 -25.44 -12.00 37.81
N PRO A 497 -26.52 -11.61 38.53
CA PRO A 497 -26.56 -10.44 39.44
C PRO A 497 -25.58 -10.48 40.62
N PHE A 498 -24.80 -11.56 40.78
CA PHE A 498 -23.81 -11.71 41.85
C PHE A 498 -22.46 -11.03 41.55
N TYR A 499 -22.19 -10.59 40.31
CA TYR A 499 -20.89 -10.05 39.86
C TYR A 499 -20.81 -8.51 39.73
N GLU A 500 -21.86 -7.79 40.16
CA GLU A 500 -22.01 -6.32 40.02
C GLU A 500 -20.88 -5.47 40.63
N LYS A 501 -20.01 -6.03 41.48
CA LYS A 501 -18.90 -5.27 42.11
C LYS A 501 -17.53 -5.40 41.45
N THR A 502 -17.34 -6.37 40.53
CA THR A 502 -16.02 -6.68 39.93
C THR A 502 -15.89 -6.26 38.47
N LEU A 503 -17.00 -6.13 37.74
CA LEU A 503 -16.99 -5.75 36.31
C LEU A 503 -17.02 -4.23 36.08
N VAL A 504 -17.14 -3.44 37.15
CA VAL A 504 -17.23 -1.98 37.06
C VAL A 504 -15.95 -1.37 36.47
N ASN A 505 -14.80 -2.03 36.57
CA ASN A 505 -13.51 -1.53 36.06
C ASN A 505 -13.18 -1.96 34.63
N LEU A 506 -14.05 -2.73 33.96
CA LEU A 506 -13.81 -3.19 32.59
C LEU A 506 -13.83 -2.01 31.62
N THR A 507 -12.71 -1.77 30.91
CA THR A 507 -12.55 -0.70 29.92
C THR A 507 -12.61 -1.20 28.48
N SER A 508 -12.40 -2.48 28.21
CA SER A 508 -12.56 -3.05 26.87
C SER A 508 -13.24 -4.42 26.91
N LEU A 509 -14.16 -4.68 25.99
CA LEU A 509 -14.90 -5.93 25.82
C LEU A 509 -14.99 -6.27 24.34
N ILE A 510 -14.27 -7.30 23.89
CA ILE A 510 -14.23 -7.76 22.49
C ILE A 510 -14.91 -9.13 22.41
N LEU A 511 -15.89 -9.25 21.53
CA LEU A 511 -16.77 -10.40 21.32
C LEU A 511 -16.84 -10.78 19.83
N ASP A 512 -15.79 -10.47 19.07
CA ASP A 512 -15.76 -10.63 17.62
C ASP A 512 -15.82 -12.11 17.19
N GLU A 513 -16.34 -12.38 16.00
CA GLU A 513 -16.49 -13.71 15.37
C GLU A 513 -17.24 -14.73 16.26
N CYS A 514 -18.11 -14.23 17.16
CA CYS A 514 -18.86 -15.06 18.09
C CYS A 514 -20.15 -15.61 17.45
N ASP A 515 -20.02 -16.63 16.59
CA ASP A 515 -21.14 -17.27 15.89
C ASP A 515 -22.27 -17.80 16.80
N SER A 516 -22.01 -18.05 18.08
CA SER A 516 -23.04 -18.52 19.02
C SER A 516 -23.78 -17.40 19.75
N LEU A 517 -23.29 -16.16 19.66
CA LEU A 517 -23.83 -15.01 20.35
C LEU A 517 -25.09 -14.53 19.64
N THR A 518 -26.24 -14.58 20.32
CA THR A 518 -27.52 -14.16 19.73
C THR A 518 -28.10 -12.89 20.33
N GLU A 519 -27.71 -12.55 21.57
CA GLU A 519 -27.99 -11.25 22.17
C GLU A 519 -26.84 -10.71 23.04
N ILE A 520 -26.67 -9.37 23.03
CA ILE A 520 -25.91 -8.64 24.05
C ILE A 520 -26.84 -8.38 25.24
N PRO A 521 -26.50 -8.84 26.47
CA PRO A 521 -27.31 -8.69 27.68
C PRO A 521 -27.21 -7.27 28.27
N ASP A 522 -27.83 -7.05 29.43
CA ASP A 522 -27.66 -5.82 30.20
C ASP A 522 -26.21 -5.61 30.67
N VAL A 523 -25.58 -4.58 30.09
CA VAL A 523 -24.21 -4.14 30.39
C VAL A 523 -24.18 -2.83 31.19
N SER A 524 -25.29 -2.43 31.82
CA SER A 524 -25.34 -1.19 32.62
C SER A 524 -24.32 -1.15 33.77
N CYS A 525 -23.87 -2.32 34.24
CA CYS A 525 -22.80 -2.45 35.23
C CYS A 525 -21.39 -2.14 34.68
N LEU A 526 -21.19 -2.14 33.35
CA LEU A 526 -19.92 -1.86 32.67
C LEU A 526 -19.71 -0.36 32.42
N SER A 527 -19.99 0.47 33.43
CA SER A 527 -20.01 1.93 33.28
C SER A 527 -18.66 2.58 32.91
N ASN A 528 -17.54 1.86 33.05
CA ASN A 528 -16.20 2.30 32.66
C ASN A 528 -15.74 1.80 31.29
N LEU A 529 -16.60 1.11 30.54
CA LEU A 529 -16.25 0.56 29.23
C LEU A 529 -15.93 1.69 28.24
N GLU A 530 -14.74 1.61 27.63
CA GLU A 530 -14.22 2.51 26.61
C GLU A 530 -14.21 1.85 25.21
N ASN A 531 -14.05 0.53 25.11
CA ASN A 531 -14.08 -0.19 23.83
C ASN A 531 -15.02 -1.40 23.92
N LEU A 532 -15.97 -1.49 22.99
CA LEU A 532 -16.88 -2.62 22.83
C LEU A 532 -16.87 -3.07 21.38
N SER A 533 -16.46 -4.30 21.12
CA SER A 533 -16.45 -4.89 19.79
C SER A 533 -17.25 -6.20 19.80
N PHE A 534 -18.07 -6.42 18.78
CA PHE A 534 -18.76 -7.69 18.50
C PHE A 534 -18.89 -7.88 16.99
N SER A 535 -17.82 -7.56 16.26
CA SER A 535 -17.72 -7.67 14.81
C SER A 535 -17.87 -9.12 14.33
N GLU A 536 -18.38 -9.33 13.12
CA GLU A 536 -18.56 -10.64 12.46
C GLU A 536 -19.36 -11.66 13.29
N CYS A 537 -20.27 -11.17 14.16
CA CYS A 537 -21.17 -12.02 14.93
C CYS A 537 -22.38 -12.45 14.09
N LEU A 538 -22.22 -13.52 13.30
CA LEU A 538 -23.16 -13.93 12.26
C LEU A 538 -24.60 -14.23 12.74
N ASN A 539 -24.80 -14.55 14.02
CA ASN A 539 -26.11 -14.88 14.59
C ASN A 539 -26.64 -13.84 15.61
N LEU A 540 -25.94 -12.71 15.79
CA LEU A 540 -26.33 -11.67 16.73
C LEU A 540 -27.49 -10.84 16.15
N PHE A 541 -28.67 -10.96 16.76
CA PHE A 541 -29.86 -10.25 16.28
C PHE A 541 -30.44 -9.24 17.27
N ARG A 542 -29.91 -9.18 18.51
CA ARG A 542 -30.43 -8.32 19.58
C ARG A 542 -29.34 -7.69 20.43
N ILE A 543 -29.47 -6.40 20.71
CA ILE A 543 -28.58 -5.66 21.63
C ILE A 543 -29.40 -4.99 22.72
N HIS A 544 -29.03 -5.18 23.99
CA HIS A 544 -29.72 -4.54 25.11
C HIS A 544 -29.48 -3.03 25.14
N HIS A 545 -30.51 -2.28 25.57
CA HIS A 545 -30.51 -0.81 25.58
C HIS A 545 -29.40 -0.16 26.42
N SER A 546 -28.84 -0.88 27.39
CA SER A 546 -27.73 -0.43 28.21
C SER A 546 -26.47 -0.09 27.42
N VAL A 547 -26.21 -0.78 26.30
CA VAL A 547 -25.04 -0.51 25.43
C VAL A 547 -25.03 0.94 24.97
N GLY A 548 -26.19 1.45 24.56
CA GLY A 548 -26.34 2.82 24.10
C GLY A 548 -26.22 3.89 25.19
N LEU A 549 -26.06 3.51 26.47
CA LEU A 549 -25.96 4.45 27.60
C LEU A 549 -24.57 4.47 28.26
N LEU A 550 -23.58 3.80 27.66
CA LEU A 550 -22.20 3.73 28.15
C LEU A 550 -21.43 5.02 27.86
N GLY A 551 -21.59 6.03 28.71
CA GLY A 551 -21.06 7.38 28.45
C GLY A 551 -19.54 7.52 28.29
N LYS A 552 -18.75 6.51 28.71
CA LYS A 552 -17.28 6.45 28.56
C LYS A 552 -16.82 5.71 27.31
N LEU A 553 -17.74 5.10 26.56
CA LEU A 553 -17.41 4.32 25.37
C LEU A 553 -16.83 5.23 24.29
N LYS A 554 -15.62 4.92 23.84
CA LYS A 554 -14.85 5.57 22.78
C LYS A 554 -14.95 4.81 21.46
N ILE A 555 -14.94 3.48 21.49
CA ILE A 555 -15.00 2.62 20.29
C ILE A 555 -16.17 1.65 20.43
N LEU A 556 -17.01 1.59 19.41
CA LEU A 556 -18.10 0.62 19.28
C LEU A 556 -18.06 0.00 17.89
N ASN A 557 -17.63 -1.26 17.79
CA ASN A 557 -17.57 -1.98 16.53
C ASN A 557 -18.62 -3.11 16.50
N ALA A 558 -19.54 -3.04 15.53
CA ALA A 558 -20.56 -4.03 15.25
C ALA A 558 -20.54 -4.48 13.78
N GLU A 559 -19.42 -4.25 13.08
CA GLU A 559 -19.21 -4.61 11.67
C GLU A 559 -19.63 -6.06 11.40
N GLY A 560 -20.20 -6.33 10.22
CA GLY A 560 -20.42 -7.71 9.78
C GLY A 560 -21.42 -8.50 10.63
N CYS A 561 -22.43 -7.85 11.20
CA CYS A 561 -23.52 -8.51 11.93
C CYS A 561 -24.79 -8.66 11.05
N PRO A 562 -24.88 -9.69 10.18
CA PRO A 562 -25.91 -9.78 9.15
C PRO A 562 -27.34 -9.98 9.67
N GLU A 563 -27.52 -10.48 10.89
CA GLU A 563 -28.83 -10.70 11.51
C GLU A 563 -29.31 -9.54 12.41
N LEU A 564 -28.47 -8.51 12.59
CA LEU A 564 -28.77 -7.38 13.47
C LEU A 564 -29.80 -6.43 12.83
N LYS A 565 -31.03 -6.42 13.36
CA LYS A 565 -32.13 -5.64 12.78
C LYS A 565 -32.24 -4.20 13.26
N SER A 566 -31.81 -3.94 14.49
CA SER A 566 -31.97 -2.64 15.14
C SER A 566 -30.90 -2.43 16.20
N PHE A 567 -30.42 -1.20 16.31
CA PHE A 567 -29.51 -0.77 17.37
C PHE A 567 -30.24 0.02 18.46
N PRO A 568 -29.89 -0.10 19.76
CA PRO A 568 -30.48 0.71 20.82
C PRO A 568 -30.19 2.22 20.65
N PRO A 569 -31.00 3.13 21.24
CA PRO A 569 -30.72 4.56 21.24
C PRO A 569 -29.36 4.89 21.87
N LEU A 570 -28.61 5.82 21.28
CA LEU A 570 -27.22 6.12 21.65
C LEU A 570 -27.08 7.44 22.39
N LYS A 571 -26.39 7.42 23.53
CA LYS A 571 -25.92 8.57 24.32
C LYS A 571 -24.47 8.35 24.73
N LEU A 572 -23.61 8.19 23.74
CA LEU A 572 -22.20 7.83 23.94
C LEU A 572 -21.34 9.09 23.79
N THR A 573 -21.30 9.92 24.84
CA THR A 573 -20.68 11.26 24.77
C THR A 573 -19.17 11.23 24.51
N SER A 574 -18.50 10.12 24.80
CA SER A 574 -17.06 9.94 24.58
C SER A 574 -16.72 9.24 23.27
N LEU A 575 -17.71 8.84 22.46
CA LEU A 575 -17.51 7.97 21.30
C LEU A 575 -16.70 8.68 20.20
N GLU A 576 -15.59 8.08 19.82
CA GLU A 576 -14.66 8.51 18.79
C GLU A 576 -14.86 7.72 17.48
N SER A 577 -15.22 6.43 17.58
CA SER A 577 -15.45 5.54 16.44
C SER A 577 -16.69 4.68 16.64
N LEU A 578 -17.55 4.63 15.60
CA LEU A 578 -18.72 3.77 15.50
C LEU A 578 -18.70 3.07 14.15
N ASP A 579 -18.56 1.75 14.15
CA ASP A 579 -18.62 0.94 12.95
C ASP A 579 -19.86 0.05 12.99
N LEU A 580 -20.77 0.25 12.05
CA LEU A 580 -21.96 -0.58 11.84
C LEU A 580 -21.97 -1.18 10.42
N SER A 581 -20.86 -1.08 9.69
CA SER A 581 -20.78 -1.50 8.29
C SER A 581 -21.07 -2.99 8.13
N TYR A 582 -21.49 -3.43 6.94
CA TYR A 582 -21.82 -4.83 6.63
C TYR A 582 -22.94 -5.46 7.50
N CYS A 583 -23.70 -4.64 8.24
CA CYS A 583 -24.92 -5.07 8.94
C CYS A 583 -26.12 -5.16 7.99
N SER A 584 -26.17 -6.21 7.17
CA SER A 584 -27.12 -6.35 6.06
C SER A 584 -28.61 -6.41 6.43
N SER A 585 -28.98 -6.53 7.72
CA SER A 585 -30.37 -6.51 8.19
C SER A 585 -30.77 -5.25 8.98
N LEU A 586 -29.86 -4.27 9.16
CA LEU A 586 -30.09 -3.12 10.02
C LEU A 586 -31.09 -2.11 9.40
N GLU A 587 -32.36 -2.18 9.83
CA GLU A 587 -33.48 -1.47 9.19
C GLU A 587 -33.46 0.07 9.38
N SER A 588 -32.80 0.56 10.44
CA SER A 588 -32.76 1.99 10.75
C SER A 588 -31.59 2.37 11.63
N PHE A 589 -31.06 3.58 11.42
CA PHE A 589 -30.04 4.18 12.29
C PHE A 589 -30.63 4.53 13.68
N PRO A 590 -29.92 4.28 14.79
CA PRO A 590 -30.42 4.52 16.14
C PRO A 590 -30.69 6.00 16.46
N GLU A 591 -31.63 6.26 17.38
CA GLU A 591 -31.85 7.62 17.89
C GLU A 591 -30.69 8.10 18.76
N ILE A 592 -30.18 9.31 18.50
CA ILE A 592 -29.10 9.92 19.29
C ILE A 592 -29.66 10.81 20.42
N LEU A 593 -29.50 10.36 21.66
CA LEU A 593 -30.06 10.96 22.88
C LEU A 593 -29.16 12.02 23.53
N GLY A 594 -28.73 13.02 22.76
CA GLY A 594 -27.88 14.13 23.21
C GLY A 594 -26.73 14.42 22.24
N LYS A 595 -25.96 15.50 22.45
CA LYS A 595 -24.82 15.82 21.58
C LYS A 595 -23.67 14.81 21.79
N MET A 596 -23.08 14.36 20.68
CA MET A 596 -21.86 13.53 20.66
C MET A 596 -20.76 14.33 19.95
N GLU A 597 -19.72 14.69 20.69
CA GLU A 597 -18.73 15.71 20.29
C GLU A 597 -17.33 15.12 20.05
N ASN A 598 -17.21 13.80 19.87
CA ASN A 598 -15.91 13.14 19.67
C ASN A 598 -15.83 12.32 18.38
N ILE A 599 -16.96 11.87 17.82
CA ILE A 599 -16.99 11.07 16.59
C ILE A 599 -16.71 11.96 15.38
N THR A 600 -15.71 11.56 14.59
CA THR A 600 -15.28 12.27 13.37
C THR A 600 -15.63 11.49 12.10
N GLU A 601 -15.71 10.17 12.17
CA GLU A 601 -15.96 9.29 11.02
C GLU A 601 -17.07 8.30 11.38
N LEU A 602 -17.96 8.03 10.42
CA LEU A 602 -19.06 7.08 10.57
C LEU A 602 -19.26 6.30 9.27
N ASP A 603 -19.07 4.99 9.34
CA ASP A 603 -19.31 4.07 8.23
C ASP A 603 -20.60 3.26 8.46
N LEU A 604 -21.53 3.37 7.52
CA LEU A 604 -22.78 2.62 7.45
C LEU A 604 -22.90 1.86 6.13
N SER A 605 -21.78 1.57 5.48
CA SER A 605 -21.73 0.83 4.23
C SER A 605 -22.40 -0.53 4.37
N GLU A 606 -23.07 -0.97 3.31
CA GLU A 606 -23.77 -2.26 3.26
C GLU A 606 -24.91 -2.44 4.28
N CYS A 607 -25.47 -1.35 4.82
CA CYS A 607 -26.63 -1.36 5.72
C CYS A 607 -27.93 -0.97 5.00
N PRO A 608 -29.08 -1.66 5.21
CA PRO A 608 -30.35 -1.33 4.57
C PRO A 608 -31.09 -0.14 5.19
N ILE A 609 -30.35 0.89 5.59
CA ILE A 609 -30.88 2.11 6.20
C ILE A 609 -31.45 3.01 5.09
N THR A 610 -32.75 3.33 5.19
CA THR A 610 -33.46 4.14 4.18
C THR A 610 -33.77 5.57 4.65
N LYS A 611 -33.57 5.88 5.93
CA LYS A 611 -33.85 7.20 6.52
C LYS A 611 -33.00 7.43 7.77
N LEU A 612 -32.61 8.68 8.00
CA LEU A 612 -31.92 9.09 9.22
C LEU A 612 -32.90 9.74 10.22
N PRO A 613 -32.83 9.42 11.52
CA PRO A 613 -33.67 10.08 12.51
C PRO A 613 -33.31 11.57 12.67
N PRO A 614 -34.24 12.46 13.09
CA PRO A 614 -33.94 13.88 13.31
C PRO A 614 -32.89 14.16 14.40
N SER A 615 -32.54 13.15 15.19
CA SER A 615 -31.49 13.20 16.19
C SER A 615 -30.09 13.00 15.60
N PHE A 616 -29.96 12.57 14.34
CA PHE A 616 -28.67 12.38 13.68
C PHE A 616 -27.82 13.66 13.67
N ARG A 617 -28.45 14.84 13.54
CA ARG A 617 -27.79 16.15 13.67
C ARG A 617 -27.05 16.40 14.99
N ASN A 618 -27.20 15.52 15.99
CA ASN A 618 -26.50 15.62 17.26
C ASN A 618 -25.03 15.13 17.21
N LEU A 619 -24.60 14.52 16.09
CA LEU A 619 -23.20 14.15 15.84
C LEU A 619 -22.39 15.37 15.38
N THR A 620 -22.22 16.35 16.27
CA THR A 620 -21.86 17.73 15.86
C THR A 620 -20.44 17.91 15.31
N ARG A 621 -19.54 16.94 15.50
CA ARG A 621 -18.16 16.95 15.00
C ARG A 621 -17.87 15.89 13.94
N LEU A 622 -18.91 15.23 13.43
CA LEU A 622 -18.76 14.28 12.34
C LEU A 622 -18.21 15.03 11.12
N GLN A 623 -17.13 14.50 10.54
CA GLN A 623 -16.40 15.04 9.38
C GLN A 623 -16.68 14.20 8.13
N GLU A 624 -16.81 12.88 8.28
CA GLU A 624 -16.98 11.93 7.18
C GLU A 624 -18.17 10.99 7.44
N LEU A 625 -18.99 10.77 6.41
CA LEU A 625 -20.14 9.87 6.43
C LEU A 625 -20.14 8.97 5.19
N GLU A 626 -20.05 7.66 5.38
CA GLU A 626 -20.10 6.66 4.31
C GLU A 626 -21.39 5.82 4.37
N LEU A 627 -22.09 5.72 3.24
CA LEU A 627 -23.38 5.02 3.06
C LEU A 627 -23.34 4.10 1.82
N ASP A 628 -22.17 3.55 1.50
CA ASP A 628 -21.93 2.89 0.22
C ASP A 628 -22.44 1.44 0.18
N HIS A 629 -22.89 0.99 -0.98
CA HIS A 629 -23.29 -0.41 -1.22
C HIS A 629 -22.46 -1.05 -2.33
N GLY A 630 -22.09 -2.32 -2.16
CA GLY A 630 -21.28 -3.09 -3.08
C GLY A 630 -22.09 -3.85 -4.14
N PRO A 631 -21.40 -4.48 -5.10
CA PRO A 631 -22.01 -5.23 -6.21
C PRO A 631 -22.76 -6.50 -5.83
N GLU A 632 -22.44 -7.09 -4.67
CA GLU A 632 -22.94 -8.40 -4.25
C GLU A 632 -24.30 -8.33 -3.51
N SER A 633 -24.72 -7.14 -3.05
CA SER A 633 -26.06 -6.89 -2.50
C SER A 633 -27.10 -6.88 -3.65
N ALA A 634 -27.62 -8.05 -3.99
CA ALA A 634 -28.38 -8.34 -5.21
C ALA A 634 -29.61 -7.43 -5.51
N ASP A 635 -29.72 -7.00 -6.78
CA ASP A 635 -30.91 -6.64 -7.59
C ASP A 635 -31.98 -5.64 -7.07
N GLN A 636 -31.93 -5.14 -5.84
CA GLN A 636 -32.85 -4.10 -5.34
C GLN A 636 -32.07 -2.88 -4.88
N LEU A 637 -32.09 -1.83 -5.72
CA LEU A 637 -31.64 -0.50 -5.30
C LEU A 637 -32.55 0.00 -4.16
N MET A 638 -31.92 0.54 -3.12
CA MET A 638 -32.65 1.04 -1.95
C MET A 638 -32.99 2.52 -2.09
N ASP A 639 -34.26 2.85 -1.84
CA ASP A 639 -34.78 4.21 -1.84
C ASP A 639 -34.46 4.91 -0.51
N PHE A 640 -33.40 5.72 -0.49
CA PHE A 640 -33.01 6.57 0.62
C PHE A 640 -33.79 7.89 0.62
N ASP A 641 -34.29 8.31 1.78
CA ASP A 641 -35.06 9.52 1.95
C ASP A 641 -34.17 10.76 2.02
N ALA A 642 -34.05 11.47 0.90
CA ALA A 642 -33.21 12.65 0.76
C ALA A 642 -33.59 13.77 1.75
N ALA A 643 -34.88 13.92 2.08
CA ALA A 643 -35.31 14.98 2.99
C ALA A 643 -34.74 14.77 4.41
N THR A 644 -34.65 13.51 4.84
CA THR A 644 -34.09 13.18 6.16
C THR A 644 -32.59 13.40 6.24
N LEU A 645 -31.85 13.14 5.16
CA LEU A 645 -30.41 13.44 5.10
C LEU A 645 -30.19 14.95 5.20
N ILE A 646 -30.78 15.73 4.28
CA ILE A 646 -30.55 17.16 4.17
C ILE A 646 -30.94 17.92 5.44
N SER A 647 -32.09 17.59 6.02
CA SER A 647 -32.57 18.23 7.25
C SER A 647 -31.66 17.99 8.47
N ASN A 648 -30.88 16.90 8.47
CA ASN A 648 -29.89 16.64 9.51
C ASN A 648 -28.54 17.31 9.21
N ILE A 649 -27.97 17.07 8.03
CA ILE A 649 -26.60 17.51 7.70
C ILE A 649 -26.47 19.02 7.60
N CYS A 650 -27.53 19.75 7.22
CA CYS A 650 -27.48 21.22 7.15
C CYS A 650 -27.21 21.88 8.51
N MET A 651 -27.40 21.15 9.61
CA MET A 651 -27.18 21.60 10.97
C MET A 651 -25.83 21.12 11.55
N MET A 652 -25.02 20.41 10.77
CA MET A 652 -23.75 19.80 11.20
C MET A 652 -22.57 20.65 10.69
N PRO A 653 -21.83 21.35 11.56
CA PRO A 653 -20.86 22.37 11.13
C PRO A 653 -19.53 21.81 10.59
N GLU A 654 -19.15 20.60 10.98
CA GLU A 654 -17.85 19.99 10.64
C GLU A 654 -17.94 18.92 9.54
N LEU A 655 -19.15 18.57 9.09
CA LEU A 655 -19.34 17.52 8.08
C LEU A 655 -18.82 18.00 6.73
N TYR A 656 -17.73 17.38 6.27
CA TYR A 656 -16.94 17.76 5.11
C TYR A 656 -17.14 16.81 3.93
N ASP A 657 -17.12 15.49 4.19
CA ASP A 657 -17.23 14.45 3.16
C ASP A 657 -18.48 13.56 3.36
N ILE A 658 -19.13 13.23 2.25
CA ILE A 658 -20.28 12.32 2.20
C ILE A 658 -20.12 11.41 0.99
N SER A 659 -20.08 10.09 1.22
CA SER A 659 -20.13 9.07 0.17
C SER A 659 -21.39 8.23 0.29
N ALA A 660 -22.10 8.07 -0.84
CA ALA A 660 -23.33 7.30 -0.95
C ALA A 660 -23.49 6.76 -2.38
N ARG A 661 -22.70 5.74 -2.69
CA ARG A 661 -22.72 4.97 -3.95
C ARG A 661 -23.81 3.90 -3.92
N ARG A 662 -24.43 3.66 -5.08
CA ARG A 662 -25.46 2.64 -5.30
C ARG A 662 -26.74 2.80 -4.47
N LEU A 663 -27.08 4.05 -4.09
CA LEU A 663 -28.35 4.43 -3.48
C LEU A 663 -29.30 5.12 -4.49
N GLN A 664 -30.60 4.87 -4.36
CA GLN A 664 -31.63 5.66 -5.04
C GLN A 664 -32.21 6.71 -4.09
N TRP A 665 -32.42 7.92 -4.59
CA TRP A 665 -32.91 9.02 -3.76
C TRP A 665 -34.40 9.22 -3.96
N ARG A 666 -35.14 9.24 -2.86
CA ARG A 666 -36.56 9.57 -2.80
C ARG A 666 -36.76 10.93 -2.16
N LEU A 667 -37.48 11.82 -2.84
CA LEU A 667 -37.85 13.13 -2.34
C LEU A 667 -39.31 13.43 -2.69
N LEU A 668 -40.14 13.69 -1.67
CA LEU A 668 -41.54 14.07 -1.89
C LEU A 668 -41.64 15.54 -2.33
N PRO A 669 -42.58 15.91 -3.23
CA PRO A 669 -42.72 17.28 -3.72
C PRO A 669 -42.91 18.33 -2.61
N ASP A 670 -43.67 18.00 -1.57
CA ASP A 670 -43.92 18.89 -0.43
C ASP A 670 -42.67 19.15 0.41
N ASP A 671 -41.76 18.17 0.48
CA ASP A 671 -40.48 18.32 1.21
C ASP A 671 -39.44 19.03 0.37
N ALA A 672 -39.43 18.80 -0.95
CA ALA A 672 -38.62 19.59 -1.89
C ALA A 672 -38.92 21.09 -1.75
N LEU A 673 -40.19 21.48 -1.68
CA LEU A 673 -40.61 22.87 -1.48
C LEU A 673 -40.07 23.47 -0.18
N LYS A 674 -40.11 22.73 0.94
CA LYS A 674 -39.59 23.19 2.23
C LYS A 674 -38.07 23.33 2.22
N LEU A 675 -37.38 22.43 1.51
CA LEU A 675 -35.92 22.35 1.48
C LEU A 675 -35.27 23.24 0.42
N THR A 676 -36.04 23.89 -0.47
CA THR A 676 -35.50 24.78 -1.52
C THR A 676 -34.62 25.93 -1.03
N SER A 677 -34.73 26.33 0.25
CA SER A 677 -33.94 27.41 0.85
C SER A 677 -32.79 26.93 1.75
N VAL A 678 -32.63 25.61 1.92
CA VAL A 678 -31.61 25.03 2.79
C VAL A 678 -30.27 24.98 2.05
N VAL A 679 -29.19 25.31 2.75
CA VAL A 679 -27.82 25.23 2.22
C VAL A 679 -26.95 24.48 3.23
N CYS A 680 -26.25 23.44 2.77
CA CYS A 680 -25.29 22.66 3.54
C CYS A 680 -23.89 23.22 3.26
N SER A 681 -23.49 24.24 4.01
CA SER A 681 -22.27 25.01 3.71
C SER A 681 -20.95 24.34 4.13
N SER A 682 -20.99 23.32 4.98
CA SER A 682 -19.81 22.63 5.51
C SER A 682 -19.31 21.50 4.60
N VAL A 683 -20.15 20.97 3.73
CA VAL A 683 -19.84 19.81 2.88
C VAL A 683 -19.10 20.29 1.64
N HIS A 684 -17.88 19.79 1.44
CA HIS A 684 -17.02 20.16 0.31
C HIS A 684 -16.74 18.97 -0.61
N SER A 685 -16.90 17.73 -0.13
CA SER A 685 -16.76 16.51 -0.92
C SER A 685 -18.06 15.72 -0.90
N LEU A 686 -18.49 15.27 -2.07
CA LEU A 686 -19.78 14.60 -2.27
C LEU A 686 -19.67 13.53 -3.34
N THR A 687 -19.93 12.28 -2.97
CA THR A 687 -20.01 11.13 -3.88
C THR A 687 -21.42 10.56 -3.86
N LEU A 688 -22.18 10.66 -4.97
CA LEU A 688 -23.59 10.27 -5.03
C LEU A 688 -23.98 9.66 -6.38
N GLU A 689 -24.98 8.79 -6.38
CA GLU A 689 -25.70 8.41 -7.61
C GLU A 689 -27.02 9.19 -7.75
N LEU A 690 -27.15 10.07 -8.75
CA LEU A 690 -28.33 10.93 -8.91
C LEU A 690 -29.08 10.73 -10.23
N SER A 691 -30.38 11.05 -10.22
CA SER A 691 -31.24 11.16 -11.42
C SER A 691 -31.36 12.62 -11.87
N ASP A 692 -31.85 12.84 -13.09
CA ASP A 692 -31.97 14.18 -13.70
C ASP A 692 -32.88 15.13 -12.91
N GLU A 693 -33.91 14.59 -12.25
CA GLU A 693 -34.88 15.38 -11.49
C GLU A 693 -34.30 15.94 -10.18
N LEU A 694 -33.41 15.17 -9.54
CA LEU A 694 -32.87 15.49 -8.22
C LEU A 694 -31.54 16.25 -8.28
N LEU A 695 -30.77 16.06 -9.36
CA LEU A 695 -29.46 16.69 -9.50
C LEU A 695 -29.49 18.23 -9.33
N PRO A 696 -30.42 19.01 -9.95
CA PRO A 696 -30.49 20.45 -9.72
C PRO A 696 -30.79 20.83 -8.26
N LEU A 697 -31.60 20.03 -7.56
CA LEU A 697 -31.94 20.27 -6.16
C LEU A 697 -30.73 20.03 -5.26
N PHE A 698 -30.00 18.93 -5.46
CA PHE A 698 -28.77 18.65 -4.72
C PHE A 698 -27.71 19.73 -4.93
N LEU A 699 -27.49 20.17 -6.18
CA LEU A 699 -26.56 21.26 -6.46
C LEU A 699 -26.95 22.57 -5.76
N SER A 700 -28.26 22.83 -5.59
CA SER A 700 -28.74 24.00 -4.84
C SER A 700 -28.50 23.89 -3.33
N TRP A 701 -28.48 22.67 -2.79
CA TRP A 701 -28.19 22.44 -1.37
C TRP A 701 -26.71 22.49 -1.04
N PHE A 702 -25.83 22.04 -1.96
CA PHE A 702 -24.39 21.94 -1.75
C PHE A 702 -23.60 23.01 -2.53
N VAL A 703 -23.90 24.29 -2.26
CA VAL A 703 -23.33 25.42 -3.01
C VAL A 703 -21.79 25.53 -2.88
N ASN A 704 -21.22 25.07 -1.76
CA ASN A 704 -19.79 25.14 -1.46
C ASN A 704 -19.00 23.89 -1.87
N VAL A 705 -19.64 22.92 -2.55
CA VAL A 705 -18.97 21.68 -2.93
C VAL A 705 -17.76 21.96 -3.82
N GLU A 706 -16.62 21.40 -3.45
CA GLU A 706 -15.35 21.47 -4.18
C GLU A 706 -15.11 20.21 -5.01
N ASN A 707 -15.53 19.05 -4.51
CA ASN A 707 -15.37 17.76 -5.15
C ASN A 707 -16.74 17.07 -5.28
N LEU A 708 -17.22 16.92 -6.52
CA LEU A 708 -18.46 16.24 -6.83
C LEU A 708 -18.17 15.01 -7.71
N ARG A 709 -18.42 13.82 -7.15
CA ARG A 709 -18.34 12.54 -7.85
C ARG A 709 -19.75 12.00 -8.04
N LEU A 710 -20.14 11.83 -9.29
CA LEU A 710 -21.40 11.23 -9.71
C LEU A 710 -21.17 9.87 -10.37
N GLU A 711 -20.10 9.16 -10.01
CA GLU A 711 -19.68 7.91 -10.63
C GLU A 711 -20.82 6.87 -10.61
N GLY A 712 -21.10 6.22 -11.74
CA GLY A 712 -22.19 5.25 -11.85
C GLY A 712 -23.61 5.84 -11.87
N SER A 713 -23.78 7.17 -11.87
CA SER A 713 -25.10 7.81 -11.85
C SER A 713 -25.96 7.48 -13.08
N LYS A 714 -27.28 7.47 -12.87
CA LYS A 714 -28.29 7.25 -13.93
C LYS A 714 -28.74 8.53 -14.64
N CYS A 715 -28.14 9.68 -14.33
CA CYS A 715 -28.47 10.95 -14.96
C CYS A 715 -28.19 10.91 -16.47
N THR A 716 -29.14 11.42 -17.26
CA THR A 716 -29.00 11.63 -18.71
C THR A 716 -28.53 13.05 -19.03
N VAL A 717 -28.78 14.03 -18.15
CA VAL A 717 -28.46 15.44 -18.39
C VAL A 717 -27.80 16.08 -17.16
N ILE A 718 -26.60 16.65 -17.35
CA ILE A 718 -26.04 17.61 -16.38
C ILE A 718 -26.68 18.98 -16.64
N PRO A 719 -27.39 19.57 -15.65
CA PRO A 719 -28.18 20.78 -15.83
C PRO A 719 -27.33 22.04 -15.98
N GLU A 720 -27.92 23.10 -16.52
CA GLU A 720 -27.22 24.39 -16.74
C GLU A 720 -26.81 25.08 -15.42
N CYS A 721 -27.52 24.82 -14.32
CA CYS A 721 -27.20 25.38 -13.00
C CYS A 721 -25.83 24.93 -12.46
N ILE A 722 -25.19 23.89 -13.02
CA ILE A 722 -23.81 23.51 -12.65
C ILE A 722 -22.82 24.66 -12.90
N LYS A 723 -23.14 25.60 -13.82
CA LYS A 723 -22.33 26.82 -14.06
C LYS A 723 -22.29 27.76 -12.85
N GLU A 724 -23.25 27.62 -11.94
CA GLU A 724 -23.37 28.46 -10.74
C GLU A 724 -22.50 27.94 -9.58
N CYS A 725 -22.01 26.71 -9.65
CA CYS A 725 -21.14 26.08 -8.64
C CYS A 725 -19.71 26.66 -8.71
N ARG A 726 -19.48 27.80 -8.06
CA ARG A 726 -18.19 28.54 -8.15
C ARG A 726 -17.02 27.91 -7.39
N PHE A 727 -17.31 27.05 -6.42
CA PHE A 727 -16.28 26.36 -5.62
C PHE A 727 -15.90 25.00 -6.20
N LEU A 728 -16.67 24.49 -7.16
CA LEU A 728 -16.47 23.16 -7.72
C LEU A 728 -15.16 23.10 -8.52
N SER A 729 -14.19 22.38 -7.97
CA SER A 729 -12.85 22.18 -8.52
C SER A 729 -12.70 20.81 -9.19
N ILE A 730 -13.40 19.79 -8.70
CA ILE A 730 -13.35 18.42 -9.25
C ILE A 730 -14.78 17.95 -9.57
N LEU A 731 -15.02 17.56 -10.82
CA LEU A 731 -16.27 16.96 -11.28
C LEU A 731 -15.99 15.62 -11.97
N ILE A 732 -16.42 14.51 -11.37
CA ILE A 732 -16.23 13.16 -11.90
C ILE A 732 -17.59 12.56 -12.25
N LEU A 733 -17.77 12.17 -13.50
CA LEU A 733 -18.97 11.57 -14.10
C LEU A 733 -18.64 10.19 -14.69
N SER A 734 -17.57 9.54 -14.21
CA SER A 734 -17.06 8.30 -14.78
C SER A 734 -18.03 7.14 -14.53
N GLY A 735 -18.30 6.30 -15.53
CA GLY A 735 -19.25 5.18 -15.41
C GLY A 735 -20.73 5.58 -15.49
N CYS A 736 -21.04 6.83 -15.89
CA CYS A 736 -22.41 7.25 -16.16
C CYS A 736 -22.86 6.77 -17.56
N ASP A 737 -23.29 5.51 -17.66
CA ASP A 737 -23.60 4.86 -18.95
C ASP A 737 -24.72 5.54 -19.75
N ARG A 738 -25.64 6.24 -19.06
CA ARG A 738 -26.83 6.88 -19.67
C ARG A 738 -26.65 8.38 -19.94
N LEU A 739 -25.48 8.93 -19.64
CA LEU A 739 -25.25 10.37 -19.76
C LEU A 739 -25.21 10.80 -21.23
N GLN A 740 -26.14 11.67 -21.62
CA GLN A 740 -26.33 12.15 -22.99
C GLN A 740 -25.95 13.62 -23.17
N GLU A 741 -26.32 14.49 -22.23
CA GLU A 741 -26.16 15.93 -22.40
C GLU A 741 -25.47 16.59 -21.20
N ILE A 742 -24.54 17.51 -21.48
CA ILE A 742 -23.92 18.36 -20.47
C ILE A 742 -24.19 19.81 -20.89
N ARG A 743 -25.00 20.53 -20.11
CA ARG A 743 -25.48 21.88 -20.44
C ARG A 743 -24.60 23.00 -19.88
N GLY A 744 -23.54 22.67 -19.15
CA GLY A 744 -22.66 23.65 -18.56
C GLY A 744 -21.39 23.08 -17.94
N ILE A 745 -20.43 23.97 -17.68
CA ILE A 745 -19.16 23.67 -17.02
C ILE A 745 -18.98 24.71 -15.91
N PRO A 746 -18.63 24.29 -14.67
CA PRO A 746 -18.29 25.21 -13.59
C PRO A 746 -17.10 26.13 -13.93
N PRO A 747 -17.07 27.38 -13.43
CA PRO A 747 -16.08 28.37 -13.86
C PRO A 747 -14.66 28.14 -13.30
N ASN A 748 -14.52 27.51 -12.12
CA ASN A 748 -13.23 27.29 -11.44
C ASN A 748 -12.83 25.81 -11.44
N LEU A 749 -13.30 25.05 -12.42
CA LEU A 749 -13.05 23.63 -12.47
C LEU A 749 -11.56 23.36 -12.73
N GLU A 750 -10.93 22.57 -11.88
CA GLU A 750 -9.55 22.10 -12.06
C GLU A 750 -9.51 20.73 -12.72
N ARG A 751 -10.52 19.88 -12.49
CA ARG A 751 -10.59 18.52 -13.03
C ARG A 751 -12.00 18.14 -13.46
N PHE A 752 -12.11 17.57 -14.65
CA PHE A 752 -13.33 17.01 -15.21
C PHE A 752 -13.06 15.59 -15.74
N ALA A 753 -13.88 14.62 -15.36
CA ALA A 753 -13.87 13.29 -15.98
C ALA A 753 -15.28 12.83 -16.33
N ALA A 754 -15.45 12.25 -17.51
CA ALA A 754 -16.70 11.63 -17.97
C ALA A 754 -16.38 10.37 -18.80
N THR A 755 -15.43 9.58 -18.33
CA THR A 755 -15.05 8.32 -18.98
C THR A 755 -16.18 7.30 -18.86
N GLU A 756 -16.32 6.38 -19.81
CA GLU A 756 -17.41 5.37 -19.78
C GLU A 756 -18.82 5.96 -19.93
N SER A 757 -18.96 7.09 -20.65
CA SER A 757 -20.25 7.65 -21.06
C SER A 757 -20.42 7.61 -22.58
N PRO A 758 -20.85 6.46 -23.17
CA PRO A 758 -20.87 6.27 -24.63
C PRO A 758 -21.92 7.10 -25.35
N ASP A 759 -23.00 7.50 -24.66
CA ASP A 759 -24.18 8.12 -25.25
C ASP A 759 -24.13 9.66 -25.32
N LEU A 760 -22.98 10.27 -25.00
CA LEU A 760 -22.82 11.73 -25.06
C LEU A 760 -23.14 12.28 -26.47
N THR A 761 -24.04 13.26 -26.50
CA THR A 761 -24.47 13.96 -27.70
C THR A 761 -23.31 14.71 -28.36
N SER A 762 -23.39 14.84 -29.69
CA SER A 762 -22.41 15.62 -30.46
C SER A 762 -22.29 17.08 -29.99
N SER A 763 -23.38 17.67 -29.48
CA SER A 763 -23.38 19.00 -28.88
C SER A 763 -22.50 19.07 -27.63
N SER A 764 -22.64 18.10 -26.72
CA SER A 764 -21.85 18.03 -25.48
C SER A 764 -20.38 17.75 -25.75
N ILE A 765 -20.11 16.81 -26.67
CA ILE A 765 -18.76 16.51 -27.16
C ILE A 765 -18.13 17.76 -27.77
N SER A 766 -18.85 18.49 -28.64
CA SER A 766 -18.35 19.71 -29.27
C SER A 766 -18.05 20.81 -28.25
N MET A 767 -18.88 20.94 -27.21
CA MET A 767 -18.64 21.87 -26.11
C MET A 767 -17.38 21.50 -25.32
N LEU A 768 -17.24 20.22 -24.94
CA LEU A 768 -16.09 19.74 -24.16
C LEU A 768 -14.78 19.72 -24.96
N LEU A 769 -14.85 19.62 -26.29
CA LEU A 769 -13.70 19.70 -27.19
C LEU A 769 -13.47 21.11 -27.75
N ASN A 770 -14.18 22.12 -27.26
CA ASN A 770 -14.03 23.49 -27.72
C ASN A 770 -12.62 24.03 -27.41
N GLN A 771 -11.95 24.62 -28.40
CA GLN A 771 -10.58 25.12 -28.26
C GLN A 771 -10.45 26.21 -27.18
N GLU A 772 -11.35 27.20 -27.14
CA GLU A 772 -11.30 28.33 -26.20
C GLU A 772 -11.39 27.85 -24.74
N LEU A 773 -12.16 26.78 -24.49
CA LEU A 773 -12.28 26.16 -23.17
C LEU A 773 -10.93 25.61 -22.66
N HIS A 774 -10.19 24.92 -23.53
CA HIS A 774 -8.87 24.37 -23.19
C HIS A 774 -7.76 25.43 -23.18
N GLU A 775 -7.93 26.53 -23.94
CA GLU A 775 -6.98 27.65 -23.95
C GLU A 775 -7.05 28.51 -22.69
N ALA A 776 -8.21 28.60 -22.04
CA ALA A 776 -8.32 29.19 -20.70
C ALA A 776 -7.42 28.46 -19.69
N GLY A 777 -7.27 27.14 -19.84
CA GLY A 777 -6.15 26.38 -19.28
C GLY A 777 -6.19 26.16 -17.76
N HIS A 778 -7.38 26.13 -17.18
CA HIS A 778 -7.60 25.91 -15.76
C HIS A 778 -8.01 24.47 -15.41
N THR A 779 -8.48 23.70 -16.39
CA THR A 779 -9.14 22.41 -16.17
C THR A 779 -8.45 21.27 -16.93
N ASP A 780 -8.23 20.15 -16.25
CA ASP A 780 -7.80 18.89 -16.83
C ASP A 780 -9.03 18.02 -17.15
N PHE A 781 -9.17 17.58 -18.41
CA PHE A 781 -10.31 16.80 -18.89
C PHE A 781 -9.94 15.34 -19.17
N SER A 782 -10.84 14.41 -18.82
CA SER A 782 -10.81 13.00 -19.26
C SER A 782 -12.16 12.62 -19.85
N LEU A 783 -12.18 12.27 -21.14
CA LEU A 783 -13.38 12.14 -21.97
C LEU A 783 -13.48 10.73 -22.57
N PRO A 784 -14.68 10.23 -22.90
CA PRO A 784 -14.88 8.87 -23.44
C PRO A 784 -14.55 8.76 -24.94
N ILE A 785 -14.06 9.84 -25.53
CA ILE A 785 -13.78 9.95 -26.96
C ILE A 785 -12.45 9.23 -27.25
N LEU A 786 -12.30 8.64 -28.44
CA LEU A 786 -11.06 7.99 -28.89
C LEU A 786 -10.48 8.67 -30.12
N LYS A 787 -10.37 9.99 -30.09
CA LYS A 787 -9.86 10.81 -31.19
C LYS A 787 -9.27 12.12 -30.66
N ILE A 788 -8.13 12.53 -31.20
CA ILE A 788 -7.55 13.84 -30.96
C ILE A 788 -8.38 14.92 -31.71
N PRO A 789 -8.75 16.04 -31.05
CA PRO A 789 -9.46 17.13 -31.72
C PRO A 789 -8.67 17.73 -32.90
N GLU A 790 -9.38 18.16 -33.94
CA GLU A 790 -8.74 18.59 -35.20
C GLU A 790 -7.95 19.90 -35.09
N TRP A 791 -8.18 20.68 -34.04
CA TRP A 791 -7.45 21.93 -33.76
C TRP A 791 -6.05 21.70 -33.16
N PHE A 792 -5.70 20.47 -32.75
CA PHE A 792 -4.33 20.15 -32.34
C PHE A 792 -3.37 20.20 -33.54
N GLU A 793 -2.38 21.11 -33.49
CA GLU A 793 -1.47 21.38 -34.61
C GLU A 793 -0.49 20.24 -34.91
N CYS A 794 -0.17 19.44 -33.89
CA CYS A 794 0.71 18.28 -34.04
C CYS A 794 0.05 17.05 -33.43
N GLN A 795 -0.01 15.97 -34.19
CA GLN A 795 -0.55 14.68 -33.77
C GLN A 795 0.45 13.58 -34.12
N SER A 796 0.63 12.63 -33.22
CA SER A 796 1.58 11.52 -33.36
C SER A 796 0.91 10.21 -32.99
N ARG A 797 1.25 9.14 -33.70
CA ARG A 797 0.91 7.77 -33.33
C ARG A 797 2.12 7.14 -32.63
N GLY A 798 1.95 6.73 -31.38
CA GLY A 798 3.01 6.16 -30.55
C GLY A 798 3.32 6.96 -29.28
N PRO A 799 4.24 6.44 -28.42
CA PRO A 799 4.40 6.85 -27.02
C PRO A 799 5.12 8.19 -26.81
N SER A 800 5.48 8.90 -27.89
CA SER A 800 6.10 10.21 -27.80
C SER A 800 5.70 11.14 -28.94
N ILE A 801 5.79 12.44 -28.67
CA ILE A 801 5.59 13.52 -29.61
C ILE A 801 6.64 14.60 -29.34
N PHE A 802 7.15 15.21 -30.41
CA PHE A 802 8.25 16.16 -30.32
C PHE A 802 7.97 17.44 -31.10
N PHE A 803 8.57 18.53 -30.64
CA PHE A 803 8.52 19.83 -31.30
C PHE A 803 9.79 20.63 -30.97
N TRP A 804 9.98 21.74 -31.68
CA TRP A 804 11.11 22.63 -31.50
C TRP A 804 10.63 23.99 -31.00
N PHE A 805 11.36 24.59 -30.08
CA PHE A 805 11.05 25.92 -29.56
C PHE A 805 12.30 26.78 -29.33
N ARG A 806 12.16 28.11 -29.22
CA ARG A 806 13.24 29.04 -28.87
C ARG A 806 12.84 29.88 -27.67
N ASN A 807 13.85 30.42 -26.98
CA ASN A 807 13.74 31.39 -25.88
C ASN A 807 13.07 30.84 -24.61
N GLU A 808 11.81 30.43 -24.67
CA GLU A 808 11.02 29.97 -23.53
C GLU A 808 10.17 28.75 -23.93
N PHE A 809 9.97 27.83 -22.98
CA PHE A 809 9.13 26.67 -23.23
C PHE A 809 7.67 27.12 -23.37
N PRO A 810 6.98 26.76 -24.48
CA PRO A 810 5.64 27.27 -24.72
C PRO A 810 4.64 26.68 -23.73
N ALA A 811 3.63 27.47 -23.38
CA ALA A 811 2.45 26.95 -22.73
C ALA A 811 1.68 26.11 -23.77
N ILE A 812 1.50 24.82 -23.50
CA ILE A 812 0.86 23.89 -24.44
C ILE A 812 -0.30 23.16 -23.79
N THR A 813 -1.31 22.85 -24.59
CA THR A 813 -2.33 21.86 -24.25
C THR A 813 -1.91 20.53 -24.85
N PHE A 814 -1.94 19.50 -24.01
CA PHE A 814 -1.51 18.15 -24.36
C PHE A 814 -2.71 17.21 -24.37
N CYS A 815 -2.82 16.38 -25.39
CA CYS A 815 -3.90 15.41 -25.56
C CYS A 815 -3.33 14.00 -25.70
N ILE A 816 -3.99 13.04 -25.05
CA ILE A 816 -3.62 11.62 -25.03
C ILE A 816 -4.87 10.81 -25.34
N VAL A 817 -4.76 9.83 -26.24
CA VAL A 817 -5.80 8.84 -26.51
C VAL A 817 -5.30 7.46 -26.12
N LYS A 818 -6.08 6.74 -25.30
CA LYS A 818 -5.77 5.38 -24.82
C LYS A 818 -6.90 4.42 -25.19
N SER A 819 -6.58 3.29 -25.84
CA SER A 819 -7.55 2.28 -26.30
C SER A 819 -7.45 0.92 -25.59
N HIS A 820 -6.39 0.66 -24.81
CA HIS A 820 -6.19 -0.61 -24.09
C HIS A 820 -5.54 -0.43 -22.70
N PHE A 821 -5.86 -1.34 -21.77
CA PHE A 821 -5.28 -1.40 -20.42
C PHE A 821 -4.54 -2.73 -20.19
N GLU A 822 -3.40 -2.68 -19.50
CA GLU A 822 -2.68 -3.84 -18.97
C GLU A 822 -2.96 -3.96 -17.46
N ALA A 823 -3.41 -5.13 -17.00
CA ALA A 823 -4.10 -5.38 -15.73
C ALA A 823 -3.32 -5.15 -14.41
N TYR A 824 -2.18 -4.47 -14.42
CA TYR A 824 -1.31 -4.31 -13.25
C TYR A 824 -0.69 -2.91 -13.18
N SER A 825 -1.45 -1.90 -12.80
CA SER A 825 -0.87 -0.71 -12.15
C SER A 825 -1.94 0.15 -11.49
N SER A 826 -1.71 0.48 -10.22
CA SER A 826 -2.32 1.61 -9.51
C SER A 826 -1.43 2.86 -9.68
N ASP A 827 -0.75 3.01 -10.82
CA ASP A 827 0.29 4.02 -11.01
C ASP A 827 -0.28 5.34 -11.54
N SER A 828 0.18 6.47 -11.00
CA SER A 828 -0.10 7.82 -11.50
C SER A 828 0.43 8.01 -12.93
N LEU A 829 -0.28 8.80 -13.77
CA LEU A 829 0.26 9.21 -15.08
C LEU A 829 1.37 10.24 -14.87
N VAL A 830 2.58 9.87 -15.29
CA VAL A 830 3.79 10.69 -15.22
C VAL A 830 4.22 11.04 -16.62
N LEU A 831 4.19 12.33 -16.93
CA LEU A 831 4.72 12.86 -18.18
C LEU A 831 6.15 13.31 -17.98
N SER A 832 7.01 12.90 -18.89
CA SER A 832 8.41 13.25 -18.93
C SER A 832 8.65 14.16 -20.13
N VAL A 833 9.00 15.42 -19.86
CA VAL A 833 9.43 16.36 -20.89
C VAL A 833 10.95 16.32 -21.00
N ILE A 834 11.45 15.92 -22.16
CA ILE A 834 12.87 15.78 -22.48
C ILE A 834 13.31 16.94 -23.38
N ILE A 835 14.13 17.85 -22.85
CA ILE A 835 14.67 18.99 -23.62
C ILE A 835 16.11 18.68 -24.07
N ASN A 836 16.38 18.85 -25.37
CA ASN A 836 17.68 18.68 -26.03
C ASN A 836 18.38 17.34 -25.71
N LYS A 837 17.61 16.28 -25.40
CA LYS A 837 18.09 14.94 -24.99
C LYS A 837 18.99 14.94 -23.74
N LYS A 838 18.82 15.90 -22.82
CA LYS A 838 19.70 16.04 -21.64
C LYS A 838 19.02 15.91 -20.28
N HIS A 839 17.75 16.32 -20.16
CA HIS A 839 17.05 16.40 -18.89
C HIS A 839 15.61 15.93 -19.03
N GLU A 840 15.18 15.09 -18.08
CA GLU A 840 13.81 14.59 -17.95
C GLU A 840 13.12 15.37 -16.82
N HIS A 841 12.09 16.14 -17.15
CA HIS A 841 11.23 16.76 -16.14
C HIS A 841 9.96 15.95 -15.99
N LYS A 842 9.75 15.39 -14.80
CA LYS A 842 8.56 14.62 -14.46
C LYS A 842 7.45 15.56 -14.01
N HIS A 843 6.30 15.43 -14.65
CA HIS A 843 5.08 16.09 -14.26
C HIS A 843 4.12 15.03 -13.72
N ASP A 844 4.08 14.89 -12.39
CA ASP A 844 2.99 14.21 -11.70
C ASP A 844 1.78 15.14 -11.69
N ARG A 845 0.61 14.65 -12.09
CA ARG A 845 -0.61 15.46 -12.01
C ARG A 845 -1.86 14.69 -11.63
N PHE A 846 -1.87 13.39 -11.85
CA PHE A 846 -3.02 12.55 -11.55
C PHE A 846 -2.70 11.65 -10.35
N HIS A 847 -3.18 12.06 -9.17
CA HIS A 847 -3.34 11.16 -8.02
C HIS A 847 -4.81 10.75 -7.93
N ASP A 848 -5.03 9.43 -7.98
CA ASP A 848 -6.26 8.67 -7.71
C ASP A 848 -7.54 8.98 -8.53
N GLY A 849 -8.19 7.91 -9.02
CA GLY A 849 -9.58 7.90 -9.51
C GLY A 849 -9.90 8.38 -10.95
N CYS A 850 -9.03 9.14 -11.63
CA CYS A 850 -9.36 9.70 -12.97
C CYS A 850 -8.95 8.86 -14.19
N PHE A 851 -8.07 7.86 -14.03
CA PHE A 851 -7.78 6.94 -15.12
C PHE A 851 -8.75 5.77 -15.04
N SER A 852 -9.75 5.84 -15.89
CA SER A 852 -10.63 4.71 -16.09
C SER A 852 -9.82 3.52 -16.61
N LYS A 853 -10.23 2.31 -16.22
CA LYS A 853 -9.70 1.05 -16.77
C LYS A 853 -10.09 0.84 -18.24
N THR A 854 -10.71 1.85 -18.85
CA THR A 854 -11.40 1.83 -20.14
C THR A 854 -10.81 2.86 -21.10
N PRO A 855 -11.09 2.71 -22.40
CA PRO A 855 -10.60 3.65 -23.42
C PRO A 855 -11.06 5.10 -23.16
N SER A 856 -10.14 6.06 -23.22
CA SER A 856 -10.45 7.48 -22.97
C SER A 856 -9.45 8.43 -23.66
N THR A 857 -9.86 9.69 -23.82
CA THR A 857 -9.02 10.82 -24.25
C THR A 857 -8.83 11.79 -23.10
N SER A 858 -7.59 12.04 -22.68
CA SER A 858 -7.25 13.03 -21.66
C SER A 858 -6.66 14.28 -22.31
N ILE A 859 -7.16 15.46 -21.94
CA ILE A 859 -6.69 16.77 -22.42
C ILE A 859 -6.36 17.64 -21.21
N PHE A 860 -5.15 18.15 -21.12
CA PHE A 860 -4.73 18.99 -20.00
C PHE A 860 -3.61 19.94 -20.42
N ARG A 861 -3.47 21.04 -19.68
CA ARG A 861 -2.48 22.07 -19.98
C ARG A 861 -1.13 21.73 -19.40
N LEU A 862 -0.10 21.49 -20.19
CA LEU A 862 1.26 21.29 -19.70
C LEU A 862 1.98 22.64 -19.52
N GLN A 863 2.33 22.97 -18.27
CA GLN A 863 3.14 24.14 -17.94
C GLN A 863 4.27 23.72 -17.00
N MET A 864 5.51 24.11 -17.34
CA MET A 864 6.69 23.78 -16.54
C MET A 864 6.72 24.69 -15.30
N LYS A 865 6.79 24.09 -14.10
CA LYS A 865 6.57 24.86 -12.86
C LYS A 865 7.78 25.60 -12.28
N ASP A 866 9.04 25.24 -12.54
CA ASP A 866 10.19 26.01 -12.01
C ASP A 866 11.53 25.80 -12.78
N ASN A 867 12.30 26.90 -12.91
CA ASN A 867 13.74 27.04 -13.27
C ASN A 867 14.32 26.32 -14.50
N LEU A 868 13.90 26.73 -15.72
CA LEU A 868 14.52 26.33 -16.99
C LEU A 868 15.47 27.39 -17.60
N ASP A 869 15.64 28.55 -16.96
CA ASP A 869 16.38 29.69 -17.50
C ASP A 869 17.85 29.41 -17.86
N GLU A 870 18.47 28.41 -17.21
CA GLU A 870 19.86 28.01 -17.49
C GLU A 870 20.00 26.98 -18.62
N GLU A 871 18.91 26.31 -19.04
CA GLU A 871 18.95 25.12 -19.92
C GLU A 871 18.39 25.36 -21.32
N ILE A 872 17.46 26.30 -21.44
CA ILE A 872 16.94 26.73 -22.74
C ILE A 872 18.00 27.61 -23.41
N SER A 873 18.51 27.16 -24.55
CA SER A 873 19.38 28.03 -25.36
C SER A 873 18.55 29.22 -25.85
N LYS A 874 18.80 30.41 -25.27
CA LYS A 874 18.20 31.67 -25.74
C LYS A 874 18.61 31.90 -27.20
N SER A 875 17.65 32.21 -28.07
CA SER A 875 17.79 32.40 -29.54
C SER A 875 18.07 31.18 -30.43
N GLU A 876 18.47 30.01 -29.91
CA GLU A 876 18.65 28.79 -30.71
C GLU A 876 17.43 27.85 -30.61
N TRP A 877 17.26 26.95 -31.59
CA TRP A 877 16.20 25.94 -31.58
C TRP A 877 16.51 24.83 -30.57
N ASN A 878 15.62 24.65 -29.59
CA ASN A 878 15.63 23.59 -28.60
C ASN A 878 14.65 22.49 -29.02
N HIS A 879 15.03 21.23 -28.89
CA HIS A 879 14.18 20.08 -29.17
C HIS A 879 13.48 19.63 -27.89
N ALA A 880 12.15 19.66 -27.85
CA ALA A 880 11.34 19.07 -26.79
C ALA A 880 10.74 17.74 -27.27
N GLU A 881 10.88 16.69 -26.48
CA GLU A 881 10.19 15.41 -26.65
C GLU A 881 9.37 15.12 -25.40
N ILE A 882 8.08 14.87 -25.56
CA ILE A 882 7.18 14.51 -24.46
C ILE A 882 6.97 13.01 -24.51
N VAL A 883 7.22 12.34 -23.38
CA VAL A 883 7.11 10.88 -23.19
C VAL A 883 6.22 10.62 -21.98
N CYS A 884 5.53 9.48 -21.94
CA CYS A 884 4.71 9.08 -20.79
C CYS A 884 5.14 7.70 -20.27
N ASN A 885 4.97 7.50 -18.96
CA ASN A 885 5.16 6.21 -18.30
C ASN A 885 4.12 5.14 -18.72
N LEU A 886 2.94 5.57 -19.17
CA LEU A 886 1.86 4.69 -19.64
C LEU A 886 1.83 4.59 -21.18
N SER A 887 1.41 3.44 -21.71
CA SER A 887 1.16 3.28 -23.16
C SER A 887 -0.11 4.03 -23.57
N TRP A 888 0.01 4.87 -24.60
CA TRP A 888 -1.10 5.50 -25.33
C TRP A 888 -0.98 5.20 -26.82
N ASP A 889 -2.08 5.34 -27.55
CA ASP A 889 -2.12 5.03 -28.99
C ASP A 889 -1.82 6.26 -29.84
N GLU A 890 -2.42 7.39 -29.48
CA GLU A 890 -2.26 8.66 -30.17
C GLU A 890 -2.06 9.78 -29.14
N CYS A 891 -1.26 10.80 -29.49
CA CYS A 891 -1.10 12.00 -28.69
C CYS A 891 -1.02 13.26 -29.56
N GLY A 892 -1.38 14.40 -28.99
CA GLY A 892 -1.42 15.68 -29.69
C GLY A 892 -0.90 16.85 -28.85
N ILE A 893 -0.34 17.85 -29.54
CA ILE A 893 0.09 19.14 -28.96
C ILE A 893 -0.66 20.28 -29.64
N HIS A 894 -1.20 21.18 -28.81
CA HIS A 894 -1.68 22.49 -29.21
C HIS A 894 -0.92 23.58 -28.45
N VAL A 895 -0.54 24.66 -29.14
CA VAL A 895 0.21 25.77 -28.52
C VAL A 895 -0.72 26.92 -28.17
N LEU A 896 -0.63 27.41 -26.93
CA LEU A 896 -1.37 28.58 -26.47
C LEU A 896 -0.77 29.87 -27.06
N LYS A 897 -1.34 30.35 -28.16
CA LYS A 897 -0.83 31.48 -28.98
C LYS A 897 -0.82 32.82 -28.24
N GLU A 898 -1.70 33.01 -27.28
CA GLU A 898 -1.74 34.23 -26.46
C GLU A 898 -0.60 34.32 -25.45
N GLN A 899 0.02 33.17 -25.13
CA GLN A 899 1.06 33.04 -24.10
C GLN A 899 2.40 32.58 -24.67
N SER A 900 2.46 32.29 -25.98
CA SER A 900 3.65 31.74 -26.65
C SER A 900 3.81 32.34 -28.05
N SER A 901 5.05 32.65 -28.43
CA SER A 901 5.36 33.14 -29.78
C SER A 901 5.40 31.99 -30.80
N MET A 902 4.46 31.97 -31.76
CA MET A 902 4.45 30.97 -32.84
C MET A 902 5.66 31.10 -33.79
N GLU A 903 6.35 32.23 -33.83
CA GLU A 903 7.59 32.39 -34.61
C GLU A 903 8.74 31.57 -34.02
N ASP A 904 8.69 31.32 -32.72
CA ASP A 904 9.68 30.59 -31.94
C ASP A 904 9.32 29.12 -31.76
N ILE A 905 8.30 28.58 -32.46
CA ILE A 905 7.84 27.19 -32.33
C ILE A 905 7.73 26.51 -33.70
N ARG A 906 8.20 25.26 -33.81
CA ARG A 906 8.10 24.44 -35.02
C ARG A 906 7.87 22.97 -34.73
N PHE A 907 6.91 22.36 -35.43
CA PHE A 907 6.66 20.92 -35.38
C PHE A 907 7.46 20.11 -36.40
N THR A 908 8.34 20.77 -37.16
CA THR A 908 9.24 20.13 -38.13
C THR A 908 10.69 20.53 -37.85
N ASP A 909 11.63 19.64 -38.19
CA ASP A 909 13.06 19.87 -37.95
C ASP A 909 13.55 21.19 -38.60
N PRO A 910 13.95 22.20 -37.80
CA PRO A 910 14.37 23.49 -38.30
C PRO A 910 15.73 23.45 -39.02
N PHE A 911 16.51 22.37 -38.88
CA PHE A 911 17.83 22.20 -39.49
C PHE A 911 17.79 21.46 -40.84
N ARG A 912 16.62 20.92 -41.25
CA ARG A 912 16.43 20.40 -42.60
C ARG A 912 16.27 21.55 -43.61
N LYS A 913 17.35 21.85 -44.36
CA LYS A 913 17.24 22.65 -45.60
C LYS A 913 16.36 21.90 -46.61
N ARG A 914 15.36 22.57 -47.20
CA ARG A 914 14.70 22.08 -48.42
C ARG A 914 15.77 21.79 -49.47
N LYS A 915 16.06 20.52 -49.73
CA LYS A 915 16.72 20.11 -50.97
C LYS A 915 15.65 20.13 -52.05
N ASN A 916 15.69 21.15 -52.90
CA ASN A 916 15.09 21.05 -54.23
C ASN A 916 15.93 20.06 -55.04
N CYS A 917 15.36 18.89 -55.32
CA CYS A 917 15.56 18.13 -56.55
C CYS A 917 14.22 17.46 -56.92
N CYS A 918 13.57 17.97 -57.95
CA CYS A 918 12.69 17.20 -58.83
C CYS A 918 13.49 15.97 -59.33
N SER A 919 12.96 14.77 -59.55
CA SER A 919 11.64 14.37 -60.07
C SER A 919 11.46 12.86 -59.86
N GLU A 920 10.29 12.44 -59.39
CA GLU A 920 9.57 11.23 -59.84
C GLU A 920 8.14 11.25 -59.26
N GLU A 921 7.22 11.88 -60.00
CA GLU A 921 5.79 11.65 -59.89
C GLU A 921 5.42 10.39 -60.70
N VAL A 922 5.11 9.27 -60.04
CA VAL A 922 4.27 8.14 -60.52
C VAL A 922 3.94 7.29 -59.27
N ALA A 923 2.71 6.92 -58.85
CA ALA A 923 1.36 7.03 -59.40
C ALA A 923 0.32 7.02 -58.26
N VAL A 924 -0.63 7.93 -58.32
CA VAL A 924 -2.02 7.66 -57.91
C VAL A 924 -2.85 7.82 -59.19
N GLY A 925 -3.00 6.72 -59.92
CA GLY A 925 -3.75 6.64 -61.17
C GLY A 925 -4.94 5.71 -60.99
N GLY A 926 -6.15 6.25 -61.13
CA GLY A 926 -7.40 5.64 -60.68
C GLY A 926 -8.07 4.65 -61.64
N LYS A 927 -9.25 4.20 -61.20
CA LYS A 927 -10.41 3.62 -61.93
C LYS A 927 -11.46 3.33 -60.84
N LYS A 928 -12.76 3.65 -60.91
CA LYS A 928 -13.68 4.22 -61.88
C LYS A 928 -14.88 4.72 -61.07
N GLN A 929 -15.46 5.86 -61.41
CA GLN A 929 -16.88 5.95 -61.78
C GLN A 929 -17.14 7.35 -62.36
N ARG A 930 -17.58 7.39 -63.62
CA ARG A 930 -18.20 8.55 -64.26
C ARG A 930 -19.34 8.01 -65.12
N LEU A 931 -20.40 8.83 -65.24
CA LEU A 931 -21.59 8.70 -66.11
C LEU A 931 -22.68 7.80 -65.48
N VAL A 932 -23.97 8.17 -65.36
CA VAL A 932 -24.86 9.15 -66.02
C VAL A 932 -26.04 9.42 -65.07
N GLY A 933 -26.67 10.60 -65.13
CA GLY A 933 -28.10 10.72 -64.83
C GLY A 933 -28.53 11.97 -64.06
N SER A 934 -28.88 13.03 -64.80
CA SER A 934 -29.93 13.98 -64.42
C SER A 934 -31.22 13.22 -64.07
N GLU A 935 -32.13 13.65 -63.20
CA GLU A 935 -32.96 14.86 -63.24
C GLU A 935 -33.72 14.94 -61.91
N VAL A 936 -33.89 16.17 -61.39
CA VAL A 936 -35.17 16.83 -61.03
C VAL A 936 -36.11 16.00 -60.13
N VAL A 937 -36.48 16.47 -58.94
CA VAL A 937 -37.67 17.32 -58.66
C VAL A 937 -37.46 17.84 -57.22
N GLU A 938 -37.15 19.12 -57.02
CA GLU A 938 -38.10 20.19 -56.67
C GLU A 938 -39.23 19.81 -55.70
N THR A 939 -39.07 20.17 -54.43
CA THR A 939 -40.12 20.70 -53.53
C THR A 939 -39.37 21.25 -52.31
N LYS A 940 -39.03 22.56 -52.25
CA LYS A 940 -39.88 23.68 -51.79
C LYS A 940 -40.63 23.34 -50.50
N PHE A 941 -40.61 24.12 -49.42
CA PHE A 941 -40.36 25.56 -49.25
C PHE A 941 -40.42 25.88 -47.73
N VAL A 942 -39.82 27.02 -47.32
CA VAL A 942 -40.32 27.97 -46.28
C VAL A 942 -40.08 27.55 -44.81
N GLU A 943 -39.56 28.36 -43.87
CA GLU A 943 -39.53 29.83 -43.66
C GLU A 943 -38.38 30.16 -42.67
N GLN A 944 -37.38 30.95 -43.07
CA GLN A 944 -36.98 32.25 -42.49
C GLN A 944 -37.41 32.59 -41.05
N GLN A 945 -36.43 32.64 -40.14
CA GLN A 945 -36.46 33.49 -38.95
C GLN A 945 -35.99 34.92 -39.32
N GLN A 946 -36.92 35.87 -39.27
CA GLN A 946 -36.63 37.25 -38.92
C GLN A 946 -36.95 37.44 -37.44
N HIS A 947 -35.97 37.91 -36.67
CA HIS A 947 -36.03 38.90 -35.57
C HIS A 947 -34.76 38.71 -34.72
N MET A 948 -33.70 39.47 -34.99
CA MET A 948 -33.47 40.87 -34.60
C MET A 948 -32.79 40.99 -33.23
N GLY A 949 -31.56 41.50 -33.27
CA GLY A 949 -31.08 42.58 -32.41
C GLY A 949 -31.15 42.35 -30.90
N PHE A 950 -30.04 41.85 -30.32
CA PHE A 950 -29.77 42.12 -28.90
C PHE A 950 -28.29 42.21 -28.49
N LEU A 951 -27.31 42.01 -29.38
CA LEU A 951 -25.89 41.97 -28.98
C LEU A 951 -25.00 43.10 -29.53
N SER A 952 -25.55 44.03 -30.33
CA SER A 952 -24.81 45.25 -30.74
C SER A 952 -24.96 46.44 -29.76
N HIS A 953 -25.75 46.29 -28.69
CA HIS A 953 -25.96 47.33 -27.68
C HIS A 953 -25.19 47.12 -26.36
N VAL A 954 -24.67 45.92 -26.09
CA VAL A 954 -23.95 45.62 -24.84
C VAL A 954 -22.47 45.98 -24.91
N TRP A 955 -21.88 46.01 -26.12
CA TRP A 955 -20.48 46.40 -26.33
C TRP A 955 -20.24 47.93 -26.24
N ASN A 956 -21.28 48.74 -26.43
CA ASN A 956 -21.19 50.21 -26.36
C ASN A 956 -21.52 50.78 -24.96
N TRP A 957 -21.87 49.96 -23.98
CA TRP A 957 -22.21 50.40 -22.62
C TRP A 957 -21.04 50.30 -21.63
N THR A 958 -20.09 49.38 -21.83
CA THR A 958 -18.91 49.22 -20.97
C THR A 958 -17.78 50.22 -21.23
N LEU A 959 -17.75 50.86 -22.41
CA LEU A 959 -16.77 51.91 -22.75
C LEU A 959 -17.16 53.32 -22.27
N SER A 960 -18.41 53.54 -21.84
CA SER A 960 -18.86 54.82 -21.27
C SER A 960 -18.75 54.89 -19.74
N LEU A 961 -18.64 53.74 -19.06
CA LEU A 961 -18.57 53.66 -17.59
C LEU A 961 -17.14 53.67 -17.00
N VAL A 962 -16.09 53.51 -17.82
CA VAL A 962 -14.69 53.54 -17.38
C VAL A 962 -14.03 54.93 -17.53
N MET A 963 -14.70 55.88 -18.19
CA MET A 963 -14.22 57.26 -18.39
C MET A 963 -14.79 58.30 -17.40
N SER A 964 -15.43 57.89 -16.30
CA SER A 964 -15.99 58.81 -15.30
C SER A 964 -15.81 58.32 -13.86
N ARG A 965 -14.56 58.20 -13.40
CA ARG A 965 -14.20 58.21 -11.96
C ARG A 965 -12.70 58.51 -11.76
N ARG A 966 -12.28 59.68 -12.22
CA ARG A 966 -11.13 60.44 -11.67
C ARG A 966 -11.68 61.78 -11.19
N SER A 967 -12.05 61.89 -9.92
CA SER A 967 -12.13 63.15 -9.15
C SER A 967 -12.58 62.89 -7.70
N GLY A 968 -11.88 63.52 -6.75
CA GLY A 968 -12.25 63.69 -5.33
C GLY A 968 -11.65 62.63 -4.41
N ASN A 969 -10.59 62.92 -3.63
CA ASN A 969 -10.61 63.54 -2.29
C ASN A 969 -11.46 62.69 -1.32
N GLN A 970 -10.95 62.07 -0.26
CA GLN A 970 -10.00 62.50 0.79
C GLN A 970 -9.39 61.27 1.45
#